data_AF-A0A967AE49-F1
#
_entry.id   AF-A0A967AE49-F1
#
_cell.length_a   1.000
_cell.length_b   1.000
_cell.length_c   1.000
_cell.angle_alpha   90.00
_cell.angle_beta   90.00
_cell.angle_gamma   90.00
#
_symmetry.space_group_name_H-M   'P 1'
#
loop_
_entity.id
_entity.type
_entity.pdbx_description
1 polymer ?
#
loop_
_entity_poly.entity_id
_entity_poly.type
_entity_poly.pdbx_seq_one_letter_code
_entity_poly.pdbx_strand_id
1 'polypeptide(L)'
;MPTLKQLFEFSQLAQAAYAHLENGSPPSAFVNNDTAEFSLSQATVFLDDATGYSLLHHQPNDSSGFSASLFRNNSTGGITITFRGTEGLPLNNIDPCDIAADADIVTIGYARQQIISAYNYYQQLITPVGQTAQQLVEELTDQPPTDGRPFTTLPGTTQFLSYRVVNIGEGLGKLSPTDHVTVTGHSLGGHLAVAFSRLFSGVVDHVYTYNAPGFGTNFTDLFFNLIPGAASAFDSSKITNVYGEKGPELIADLHTRFGGAVPVFIETATHSKRDLTDALALYDLLARMDPSVSVSTVTSILNGSAATAVNSLEQGLDAFRKLFQGSTVTAAPIGDRDSYYANLLALQQALSPGSLRINSLVNLLSSTVFSLAKSQTLEGLSYRYALRELNPFVVTGIDYEALHNQDHSLDLYDANTGVGVWTQVALSDRAELLTEKLRFNQAEGISTSQTLFVDEASFFNNQRGAAATDAVIFGDAESREYVGRRGSDHIYGGAGEDTIRGAGGQDYLEGNGDNDRLFGEADNDILLGQQGSDFLDGGRGADRMSGGTGDDIYIVDNLGDRVVEFEAGGTDEVRASVDFMLSAKVERLTLTGAGNIAGTGNELDNTIKGNSGNNKLAGSIGNDLLEGGIGFDTYIYHSGDGLDRIEDSDAQGQIIFDDHLLQGGIRRAGAAANSYASLDGRTTYVMSGTDLIVNGVLIVNENFQSGQMGIQLRDISGSPHDMGVPTGPFTDTYIGDDGNNDYVGRSTTGSLAIYANGGNDTLYGDHAPPTGSFQDLLDGGAGNDVFFGGYGDDYLIGGSGDDYAFMTGGDIFLGEDGDDYAVGVADFWDSTGPRIGSGAHYADGGAGNDMLLGEIGGDVLLGGAGDDILRGENRPTGWVGLVYDNFMWNRTAQAAVVSASGGDDYLDGGAGNDLLVGDGGNDILIGGAGDDRLYGESDFAQTISGDDWLDGGEGNDWLAGGAGADFLSGGDGDDLLIGDFSDDPGSADILDGGAGADELQGGGGDDILYGGTGMDRLAGFAGNDVLDGGIDVLVPAEIPSPDCRANLLGRLVAHRG
;
A
#
# COMPACT_ATOMS: atom_id res chain seq x y z
N MET A 1 11.31 -56.06 7.49
CA MET A 1 12.10 -55.46 6.39
C MET A 1 13.42 -54.99 6.97
N PRO A 2 14.52 -55.08 6.21
CA PRO A 2 15.81 -54.57 6.67
C PRO A 2 15.74 -53.07 6.94
N THR A 3 16.53 -52.60 7.91
CA THR A 3 16.64 -51.17 8.20
C THR A 3 17.51 -50.47 7.16
N LEU A 4 17.32 -49.16 6.94
CA LEU A 4 18.16 -48.38 6.03
C LEU A 4 19.65 -48.49 6.38
N LYS A 5 19.96 -48.54 7.68
CA LYS A 5 21.31 -48.85 8.19
C LYS A 5 21.85 -50.17 7.67
N GLN A 6 21.07 -51.25 7.73
CA GLN A 6 21.50 -52.55 7.21
C GLN A 6 21.74 -52.51 5.70
N LEU A 7 20.87 -51.81 4.95
CA LEU A 7 21.04 -51.68 3.50
C LEU A 7 22.36 -51.00 3.14
N PHE A 8 22.75 -49.93 3.84
CA PHE A 8 24.04 -49.27 3.64
C PHE A 8 25.22 -50.11 4.14
N GLU A 9 25.11 -50.72 5.31
CA GLU A 9 26.16 -51.54 5.92
C GLU A 9 26.56 -52.71 5.00
N PHE A 10 25.59 -53.42 4.43
CA PHE A 10 25.86 -54.53 3.51
C PHE A 10 26.24 -54.11 2.09
N SER A 11 25.95 -52.86 1.68
CA SER A 11 26.40 -52.33 0.38
C SER A 11 27.88 -52.01 0.42
N GLN A 12 28.36 -51.45 1.54
CA GLN A 12 29.79 -51.22 1.76
C GLN A 12 30.57 -52.54 1.73
N LEU A 13 30.04 -53.59 2.35
CA LEU A 13 30.64 -54.94 2.30
C LEU A 13 30.69 -55.52 0.88
N ALA A 14 29.62 -55.33 0.09
CA ALA A 14 29.61 -55.73 -1.32
C ALA A 14 30.65 -54.94 -2.14
N GLN A 15 30.77 -53.63 -1.90
CA GLN A 15 31.76 -52.78 -2.56
C GLN A 15 33.18 -53.17 -2.15
N ALA A 16 33.42 -53.50 -0.89
CA ALA A 16 34.73 -53.87 -0.36
C ALA A 16 35.30 -55.14 -1.01
N ALA A 17 34.45 -56.04 -1.53
CA ALA A 17 34.87 -57.24 -2.26
C ALA A 17 35.68 -56.94 -3.53
N TYR A 18 35.60 -55.71 -4.05
CA TYR A 18 36.31 -55.29 -5.24
C TYR A 18 37.70 -54.69 -4.96
N ALA A 19 38.03 -54.44 -3.69
CA ALA A 19 39.34 -53.91 -3.31
C ALA A 19 40.46 -54.95 -3.44
N HIS A 20 41.70 -54.46 -3.54
CA HIS A 20 42.89 -55.31 -3.43
C HIS A 20 43.16 -55.59 -1.95
N LEU A 21 42.75 -56.78 -1.50
CA LEU A 21 42.71 -57.12 -0.08
C LEU A 21 43.82 -58.07 0.34
N GLU A 22 44.48 -57.73 1.45
CA GLU A 22 45.35 -58.61 2.21
C GLU A 22 45.01 -58.49 3.71
N ASN A 23 45.45 -59.45 4.52
CA ASN A 23 45.16 -59.43 5.95
C ASN A 23 45.88 -58.24 6.63
N GLY A 24 45.13 -57.36 7.30
CA GLY A 24 45.67 -56.13 7.90
C GLY A 24 45.79 -54.93 6.95
N SER A 25 45.12 -54.96 5.78
CA SER A 25 45.06 -53.86 4.83
C SER A 25 44.70 -52.51 5.51
N PRO A 26 45.52 -51.44 5.37
CA PRO A 26 45.17 -50.11 5.86
C PRO A 26 44.01 -49.51 5.05
N PRO A 27 43.34 -48.44 5.53
CA PRO A 27 42.26 -47.78 4.79
C PRO A 27 42.62 -47.43 3.34
N SER A 28 43.86 -47.01 3.08
CA SER A 28 44.35 -46.70 1.72
C SER A 28 44.31 -47.88 0.74
N ALA A 29 44.30 -49.12 1.21
CA ALA A 29 44.19 -50.31 0.35
C ALA A 29 42.79 -50.46 -0.28
N PHE A 30 41.77 -49.81 0.30
CA PHE A 30 40.39 -49.84 -0.18
C PHE A 30 40.09 -48.73 -1.22
N VAL A 31 40.99 -47.73 -1.36
CA VAL A 31 40.79 -46.50 -2.16
C VAL A 31 41.39 -46.61 -3.59
N ASN A 32 42.01 -47.74 -3.97
CA ASN A 32 42.86 -47.86 -5.17
C ASN A 32 42.11 -47.81 -6.55
N ASN A 33 42.75 -47.15 -7.53
CA ASN A 33 42.23 -46.62 -8.80
C ASN A 33 41.75 -47.62 -9.88
N ASP A 34 42.04 -48.93 -9.78
CA ASP A 34 41.70 -49.84 -10.88
C ASP A 34 40.34 -50.55 -10.70
N THR A 35 39.86 -50.79 -9.47
CA THR A 35 38.61 -51.55 -9.26
C THR A 35 37.80 -51.24 -7.97
N ALA A 36 38.30 -50.42 -7.02
CA ALA A 36 37.58 -50.13 -5.77
C ALA A 36 37.47 -48.65 -5.46
N GLU A 37 36.23 -48.20 -5.28
CA GLU A 37 35.83 -46.79 -5.37
C GLU A 37 35.72 -46.09 -4.01
N PHE A 38 36.13 -46.71 -2.88
CA PHE A 38 35.94 -46.10 -1.55
C PHE A 38 36.61 -44.73 -1.43
N SER A 39 35.97 -43.81 -0.71
CA SER A 39 36.68 -42.62 -0.23
C SER A 39 37.55 -42.94 0.99
N LEU A 40 38.54 -42.09 1.27
CA LEU A 40 39.42 -42.28 2.42
C LEU A 40 38.64 -42.13 3.73
N SER A 41 37.74 -41.16 3.78
CA SER A 41 36.83 -40.92 4.90
C SER A 41 35.92 -42.13 5.14
N GLN A 42 35.34 -42.70 4.08
CA GLN A 42 34.51 -43.90 4.15
C GLN A 42 35.30 -45.13 4.62
N ALA A 43 36.47 -45.39 4.04
CA ALA A 43 37.31 -46.54 4.35
C ALA A 43 37.80 -46.52 5.81
N THR A 44 38.06 -45.32 6.35
CA THR A 44 38.50 -45.15 7.75
C THR A 44 37.42 -45.58 8.74
N VAL A 45 36.16 -45.20 8.51
CA VAL A 45 35.03 -45.61 9.37
C VAL A 45 34.71 -47.10 9.18
N PHE A 46 34.77 -47.59 7.94
CA PHE A 46 34.49 -49.00 7.63
C PHE A 46 35.44 -49.97 8.36
N LEU A 47 36.72 -49.61 8.52
CA LEU A 47 37.74 -50.42 9.19
C LEU A 47 37.94 -50.07 10.67
N ASP A 48 36.99 -49.37 11.30
CA ASP A 48 37.12 -49.00 12.71
C ASP A 48 37.26 -50.25 13.61
N ASP A 49 38.33 -50.31 14.39
CA ASP A 49 38.68 -51.48 15.21
C ASP A 49 37.63 -51.81 16.29
N ALA A 50 36.83 -50.82 16.71
CA ALA A 50 35.82 -50.99 17.76
C ALA A 50 34.42 -51.27 17.19
N THR A 51 34.08 -50.69 16.04
CA THR A 51 32.69 -50.59 15.55
C THR A 51 32.50 -50.97 14.07
N GLY A 52 33.59 -51.08 13.31
CA GLY A 52 33.60 -51.41 11.88
C GLY A 52 33.76 -52.91 11.59
N TYR A 53 34.50 -53.22 10.53
CA TYR A 53 34.70 -54.57 10.02
C TYR A 53 36.18 -54.97 9.95
N SER A 54 36.45 -56.23 10.26
CA SER A 54 37.75 -56.86 10.04
C SER A 54 37.67 -57.97 8.99
N LEU A 55 38.66 -58.00 8.10
CA LEU A 55 38.83 -59.04 7.09
C LEU A 55 39.42 -60.31 7.71
N LEU A 56 38.69 -61.43 7.66
CA LEU A 56 39.14 -62.73 8.18
C LEU A 56 39.87 -63.57 7.13
N HIS A 57 39.44 -63.47 5.87
CA HIS A 57 40.01 -64.17 4.73
C HIS A 57 39.57 -63.50 3.41
N HIS A 58 40.45 -63.51 2.40
CA HIS A 58 40.13 -63.09 1.04
C HIS A 58 40.55 -64.19 0.06
N GLN A 59 39.64 -64.59 -0.82
CA GLN A 59 39.88 -65.45 -1.96
C GLN A 59 40.11 -64.57 -3.19
N PRO A 60 41.35 -64.50 -3.71
CA PRO A 60 41.64 -63.79 -4.95
C PRO A 60 40.91 -64.41 -6.14
N ASN A 61 40.84 -63.64 -7.23
CA ASN A 61 40.18 -64.05 -8.45
C ASN A 61 40.77 -65.37 -9.00
N ASP A 62 39.95 -66.42 -9.10
CA ASP A 62 40.35 -67.71 -9.64
C ASP A 62 40.19 -67.78 -11.18
N SER A 63 40.49 -68.94 -11.78
CA SER A 63 40.39 -69.13 -13.24
C SER A 63 38.97 -69.05 -13.80
N SER A 64 37.94 -69.13 -12.95
CA SER A 64 36.53 -68.96 -13.32
C SER A 64 36.08 -67.49 -13.23
N GLY A 65 36.93 -66.61 -12.73
CA GLY A 65 36.53 -65.24 -12.40
C GLY A 65 35.85 -65.12 -11.02
N PHE A 66 35.94 -66.14 -10.15
CA PHE A 66 35.34 -66.10 -8.82
C PHE A 66 36.29 -65.48 -7.78
N SER A 67 35.77 -64.54 -6.98
CA SER A 67 36.46 -63.95 -5.83
C SER A 67 35.46 -63.69 -4.69
N ALA A 68 35.94 -63.85 -3.45
CA ALA A 68 35.12 -63.69 -2.26
C ALA A 68 35.93 -63.17 -1.07
N SER A 69 35.27 -62.46 -0.16
CA SER A 69 35.87 -62.02 1.09
C SER A 69 35.00 -62.39 2.29
N LEU A 70 35.65 -62.72 3.40
CA LEU A 70 35.01 -63.07 4.65
C LEU A 70 35.27 -61.96 5.67
N PHE A 71 34.23 -61.27 6.11
CA PHE A 71 34.31 -60.19 7.08
C PHE A 71 33.65 -60.55 8.40
N ARG A 72 34.16 -59.98 9.49
CA ARG A 72 33.55 -59.99 10.82
C ARG A 72 33.21 -58.56 11.24
N ASN A 73 31.98 -58.34 11.67
CA ASN A 73 31.61 -57.08 12.32
C ASN A 73 32.21 -57.07 13.74
N ASN A 74 33.00 -56.05 14.07
CA ASN A 74 33.74 -55.97 15.33
C ASN A 74 32.84 -55.74 16.54
N SER A 75 31.69 -55.10 16.34
CA SER A 75 30.73 -54.82 17.41
C SER A 75 29.77 -55.97 17.70
N THR A 76 29.28 -56.67 16.67
CA THR A 76 28.25 -57.73 16.82
C THR A 76 28.82 -59.15 16.74
N GLY A 77 30.04 -59.32 16.22
CA GLY A 77 30.63 -60.63 15.91
C GLY A 77 30.01 -61.32 14.69
N GLY A 78 29.03 -60.69 14.02
CA GLY A 78 28.36 -61.24 12.84
C GLY A 78 29.33 -61.48 11.69
N ILE A 79 29.11 -62.59 10.97
CA ILE A 79 29.96 -63.02 9.85
C ILE A 79 29.25 -62.75 8.53
N THR A 80 29.96 -62.10 7.60
CA THR A 80 29.45 -61.84 6.25
C THR A 80 30.41 -62.36 5.19
N ILE A 81 29.87 -63.14 4.24
CA ILE A 81 30.56 -63.54 3.01
C ILE A 81 30.16 -62.56 1.91
N THR A 82 31.15 -61.96 1.27
CA THR A 82 30.94 -61.01 0.17
C THR A 82 31.46 -61.62 -1.13
N PHE A 83 30.66 -61.56 -2.18
CA PHE A 83 31.05 -62.04 -3.51
C PHE A 83 31.28 -60.86 -4.45
N ARG A 84 32.39 -60.94 -5.20
CA ARG A 84 32.73 -59.98 -6.25
C ARG A 84 32.10 -60.43 -7.57
N GLY A 85 31.60 -59.48 -8.38
CA GLY A 85 31.21 -59.72 -9.77
C GLY A 85 32.41 -59.67 -10.74
N THR A 86 32.16 -59.97 -12.02
CA THR A 86 33.22 -60.05 -13.06
C THR A 86 33.77 -58.68 -13.43
N GLU A 87 35.10 -58.51 -13.36
CA GLU A 87 35.83 -57.37 -13.94
C GLU A 87 37.06 -57.92 -14.69
N GLY A 88 37.07 -57.77 -16.03
CA GLY A 88 38.29 -57.86 -16.85
C GLY A 88 38.92 -59.24 -17.08
N LEU A 89 38.18 -60.24 -17.58
CA LEU A 89 38.81 -61.42 -18.19
C LEU A 89 39.13 -61.17 -19.68
N PRO A 90 40.39 -61.37 -20.14
CA PRO A 90 40.73 -61.31 -21.56
C PRO A 90 40.46 -62.68 -22.21
N LEU A 91 39.19 -63.05 -22.44
CA LEU A 91 38.87 -64.34 -23.06
C LEU A 91 37.76 -64.20 -24.12
N ASN A 92 38.19 -64.25 -25.38
CA ASN A 92 37.45 -64.58 -26.60
C ASN A 92 36.05 -63.93 -26.81
N ASN A 93 36.08 -62.69 -27.34
CA ASN A 93 35.06 -62.14 -28.24
C ASN A 93 33.61 -61.98 -27.71
N ILE A 94 33.42 -61.90 -26.39
CA ILE A 94 32.16 -61.46 -25.76
C ILE A 94 32.45 -60.15 -25.04
N ASP A 95 31.58 -59.16 -25.23
CA ASP A 95 31.69 -57.84 -24.59
C ASP A 95 31.51 -58.02 -23.07
N PRO A 96 32.49 -57.64 -22.23
CA PRO A 96 32.36 -57.70 -20.76
C PRO A 96 31.21 -56.84 -20.20
N CYS A 97 30.48 -56.11 -21.05
CA CYS A 97 29.26 -55.39 -20.70
C CYS A 97 27.97 -56.22 -20.87
N ASP A 98 28.02 -57.46 -21.35
CA ASP A 98 26.83 -58.32 -21.51
C ASP A 98 26.50 -59.11 -20.22
N ILE A 99 25.91 -58.41 -19.25
CA ILE A 99 25.48 -58.97 -17.96
C ILE A 99 24.51 -60.15 -18.14
N ALA A 100 23.73 -60.18 -19.23
CA ALA A 100 22.80 -61.27 -19.51
C ALA A 100 23.52 -62.55 -19.94
N ALA A 101 24.61 -62.44 -20.71
CA ALA A 101 25.48 -63.56 -21.04
C ALA A 101 26.29 -64.06 -19.83
N ASP A 102 26.79 -63.14 -18.99
CA ASP A 102 27.59 -63.48 -17.81
C ASP A 102 26.78 -64.19 -16.71
N ALA A 103 25.51 -63.80 -16.54
CA ALA A 103 24.57 -64.39 -15.59
C ALA A 103 23.95 -65.72 -16.07
N ASP A 104 24.24 -66.17 -17.30
CA ASP A 104 23.70 -67.43 -17.81
C ASP A 104 24.32 -68.64 -17.10
N ILE A 105 23.48 -69.49 -16.51
CA ILE A 105 23.87 -70.75 -15.85
C ILE A 105 23.65 -71.98 -16.76
N VAL A 106 23.17 -71.79 -17.99
CA VAL A 106 22.69 -72.86 -18.87
C VAL A 106 23.71 -73.23 -19.93
N THR A 107 24.21 -72.26 -20.70
CA THR A 107 25.03 -72.55 -21.89
C THR A 107 26.53 -72.30 -21.65
N ILE A 108 27.00 -71.09 -21.93
CA ILE A 108 28.41 -70.66 -21.91
C ILE A 108 28.71 -69.56 -20.87
N GLY A 109 27.73 -69.16 -20.05
CA GLY A 109 27.93 -68.11 -19.06
C GLY A 109 28.85 -68.50 -17.90
N TYR A 110 29.49 -67.49 -17.30
CA TYR A 110 30.50 -67.65 -16.25
C TYR A 110 29.91 -67.97 -14.88
N ALA A 111 28.66 -67.52 -14.63
CA ALA A 111 27.94 -67.74 -13.38
C ALA A 111 27.94 -69.22 -12.95
N ARG A 112 27.79 -70.16 -13.90
CA ARG A 112 27.77 -71.60 -13.60
C ARG A 112 29.05 -72.06 -12.89
N GLN A 113 30.22 -71.71 -13.43
CA GLN A 113 31.50 -72.11 -12.85
C GLN A 113 31.78 -71.36 -11.55
N GLN A 114 31.42 -70.08 -11.47
CA GLN A 114 31.58 -69.27 -10.26
C GLN A 114 30.72 -69.81 -9.10
N ILE A 115 29.51 -70.34 -9.36
CA ILE A 115 28.68 -70.97 -8.33
C ILE A 115 29.36 -72.22 -7.76
N ILE A 116 30.05 -73.01 -8.59
CA ILE A 116 30.82 -74.18 -8.15
C ILE A 116 32.02 -73.75 -7.30
N SER A 117 32.75 -72.71 -7.73
CA SER A 117 33.83 -72.12 -6.93
C SER A 117 33.32 -71.58 -5.59
N ALA A 118 32.14 -70.96 -5.55
CA ALA A 118 31.51 -70.50 -4.31
C ALA A 118 31.19 -71.66 -3.36
N TYR A 119 30.67 -72.78 -3.88
CA TYR A 119 30.46 -74.01 -3.10
C TYR A 119 31.78 -74.51 -2.50
N ASN A 120 32.82 -74.60 -3.33
CA ASN A 120 34.14 -75.11 -2.94
C ASN A 120 34.80 -74.23 -1.89
N TYR A 121 34.70 -72.91 -2.06
CA TYR A 121 35.23 -71.95 -1.11
C TYR A 121 34.60 -72.09 0.27
N TYR A 122 33.27 -72.19 0.36
CA TYR A 122 32.61 -72.38 1.65
C TYR A 122 33.01 -73.69 2.34
N GLN A 123 33.11 -74.79 1.58
CA GLN A 123 33.59 -76.07 2.12
C GLN A 123 35.01 -75.97 2.67
N GLN A 124 35.89 -75.20 2.01
CA GLN A 124 37.23 -74.91 2.54
C GLN A 124 37.17 -74.09 3.82
N LEU A 125 36.32 -73.06 3.90
CA LEU A 125 36.18 -72.22 5.10
C LEU A 125 35.78 -73.01 6.34
N ILE A 126 34.87 -73.98 6.21
CA ILE A 126 34.38 -74.80 7.34
C ILE A 126 35.25 -76.01 7.66
N THR A 127 36.13 -76.40 6.74
CA THR A 127 37.03 -77.55 6.94
C THR A 127 38.27 -77.08 7.72
N PRO A 128 38.64 -77.73 8.84
CA PRO A 128 39.82 -77.34 9.61
C PRO A 128 41.13 -77.39 8.81
N VAL A 129 42.07 -76.52 9.14
CA VAL A 129 43.42 -76.50 8.55
C VAL A 129 44.09 -77.87 8.69
N GLY A 130 44.64 -78.38 7.58
CA GLY A 130 45.28 -79.69 7.51
C GLY A 130 44.33 -80.87 7.24
N GLN A 131 43.03 -80.63 7.07
CA GLN A 131 42.09 -81.64 6.55
C GLN A 131 41.75 -81.40 5.08
N THR A 132 41.36 -82.47 4.37
CA THR A 132 40.96 -82.38 2.97
C THR A 132 39.50 -81.94 2.85
N ALA A 133 39.27 -80.79 2.23
CA ALA A 133 37.94 -80.25 1.98
C ALA A 133 37.23 -80.96 0.83
N GLN A 134 35.90 -81.08 0.95
CA GLN A 134 35.04 -81.55 -0.13
C GLN A 134 34.90 -80.46 -1.19
N GLN A 135 35.03 -80.84 -2.46
CA GLN A 135 34.84 -79.96 -3.60
C GLN A 135 33.86 -80.57 -4.59
N LEU A 136 32.95 -79.74 -5.09
CA LEU A 136 32.07 -80.00 -6.21
C LEU A 136 32.84 -79.83 -7.52
N VAL A 137 32.71 -80.81 -8.41
CA VAL A 137 33.32 -80.84 -9.74
C VAL A 137 32.24 -81.06 -10.78
N GLU A 138 32.27 -80.25 -11.85
CA GLU A 138 31.43 -80.41 -13.04
C GLU A 138 31.95 -81.55 -13.92
N GLU A 139 31.06 -82.44 -14.35
CA GLU A 139 31.37 -83.49 -15.31
C GLU A 139 30.46 -83.38 -16.54
N LEU A 140 31.09 -83.20 -17.69
CA LEU A 140 30.47 -83.24 -19.02
C LEU A 140 30.84 -84.55 -19.71
N THR A 141 29.84 -85.38 -19.99
CA THR A 141 30.05 -86.71 -20.57
C THR A 141 29.17 -86.96 -21.78
N ASP A 142 29.67 -87.73 -22.75
CA ASP A 142 28.89 -88.14 -23.93
C ASP A 142 27.84 -89.23 -23.62
N GLN A 143 27.86 -89.78 -22.40
CA GLN A 143 26.96 -90.82 -21.91
C GLN A 143 26.45 -90.47 -20.52
N PRO A 144 25.22 -90.85 -20.15
CA PRO A 144 24.68 -90.55 -18.83
C PRO A 144 25.47 -91.28 -17.72
N PRO A 145 25.65 -90.66 -16.54
CA PRO A 145 26.32 -91.30 -15.41
C PRO A 145 25.65 -92.62 -15.00
N THR A 146 26.47 -93.63 -14.71
CA THR A 146 25.99 -94.98 -14.35
C THR A 146 25.86 -95.22 -12.85
N ASP A 147 26.30 -94.27 -12.03
CA ASP A 147 26.33 -94.30 -10.56
C ASP A 147 25.06 -93.72 -9.90
N GLY A 148 24.02 -93.46 -10.68
CA GLY A 148 22.70 -93.06 -10.19
C GLY A 148 22.59 -91.60 -9.72
N ARG A 149 23.63 -90.79 -9.93
CA ARG A 149 23.58 -89.36 -9.61
C ARG A 149 22.69 -88.59 -10.60
N PRO A 150 22.09 -87.46 -10.18
CA PRO A 150 21.31 -86.61 -11.07
C PRO A 150 22.15 -86.11 -12.26
N PHE A 151 21.54 -86.06 -13.44
CA PHE A 151 22.13 -85.48 -14.65
C PHE A 151 21.06 -84.84 -15.53
N THR A 152 21.46 -83.92 -16.41
CA THR A 152 20.59 -83.35 -17.44
C THR A 152 21.30 -83.28 -18.80
N THR A 153 20.56 -83.10 -19.89
CA THR A 153 21.13 -82.82 -21.20
C THR A 153 21.27 -81.31 -21.38
N LEU A 154 22.48 -80.86 -21.75
CA LEU A 154 22.72 -79.44 -22.02
C LEU A 154 21.98 -79.00 -23.30
N PRO A 155 21.19 -77.90 -23.26
CA PRO A 155 20.45 -77.42 -24.41
C PRO A 155 21.35 -77.19 -25.63
N GLY A 156 20.95 -77.72 -26.79
CA GLY A 156 21.70 -77.58 -28.04
C GLY A 156 22.94 -78.49 -28.17
N THR A 157 23.18 -79.41 -27.22
CA THR A 157 24.30 -80.35 -27.25
C THR A 157 23.86 -81.80 -27.03
N THR A 158 24.74 -82.77 -27.33
CA THR A 158 24.55 -84.20 -26.97
C THR A 158 25.21 -84.58 -25.65
N GLN A 159 25.78 -83.62 -24.92
CA GLN A 159 26.50 -83.88 -23.67
C GLN A 159 25.54 -83.90 -22.48
N PHE A 160 25.82 -84.80 -21.53
CA PHE A 160 25.16 -84.88 -20.24
C PHE A 160 25.98 -84.12 -19.20
N LEU A 161 25.31 -83.23 -18.48
CA LEU A 161 25.85 -82.46 -17.36
C LEU A 161 25.47 -83.14 -16.05
N SER A 162 26.47 -83.38 -15.20
CA SER A 162 26.27 -83.85 -13.82
C SER A 162 27.33 -83.25 -12.90
N TYR A 163 27.08 -83.30 -11.59
CA TYR A 163 28.03 -82.84 -10.58
C TYR A 163 28.45 -83.98 -9.65
N ARG A 164 29.69 -83.94 -9.17
CA ARG A 164 30.23 -84.90 -8.21
C ARG A 164 31.01 -84.20 -7.11
N VAL A 165 30.87 -84.71 -5.88
CA VAL A 165 31.70 -84.27 -4.75
C VAL A 165 32.94 -85.16 -4.64
N VAL A 166 34.11 -84.52 -4.54
CA VAL A 166 35.44 -85.15 -4.43
C VAL A 166 36.23 -84.56 -3.27
N ASN A 167 37.15 -85.33 -2.70
CA ASN A 167 37.99 -84.88 -1.58
C ASN A 167 39.38 -84.47 -2.10
N ILE A 168 39.53 -83.23 -2.58
CA ILE A 168 40.78 -82.77 -3.25
C ILE A 168 41.26 -81.35 -2.82
N GLY A 169 40.56 -80.66 -1.92
CA GLY A 169 40.94 -79.30 -1.45
C GLY A 169 41.59 -79.27 -0.07
N GLU A 170 42.17 -78.13 0.35
CA GLU A 170 42.69 -77.90 1.71
C GLU A 170 41.72 -77.06 2.55
N GLY A 171 41.50 -77.45 3.81
CA GLY A 171 40.70 -76.68 4.75
C GLY A 171 41.38 -75.40 5.21
N LEU A 172 40.60 -74.31 5.33
CA LEU A 172 41.05 -72.99 5.79
C LEU A 172 40.71 -72.75 7.28
N GLY A 173 39.75 -73.49 7.85
CA GLY A 173 39.38 -73.46 9.27
C GLY A 173 38.96 -72.08 9.78
N LYS A 174 38.25 -71.30 8.96
CA LYS A 174 37.83 -69.93 9.27
C LYS A 174 36.42 -69.85 9.85
N LEU A 175 35.60 -70.86 9.60
CA LEU A 175 34.22 -70.99 10.07
C LEU A 175 34.00 -72.37 10.69
N SER A 176 32.99 -72.46 11.54
CA SER A 176 32.38 -73.72 11.96
C SER A 176 31.28 -74.12 10.96
N PRO A 177 31.02 -75.42 10.73
CA PRO A 177 29.88 -75.89 9.94
C PRO A 177 28.50 -75.47 10.47
N THR A 178 28.44 -74.90 11.67
CA THR A 178 27.22 -74.40 12.33
C THR A 178 27.19 -72.88 12.43
N ASP A 179 28.22 -72.18 11.94
CA ASP A 179 28.23 -70.72 11.90
C ASP A 179 27.22 -70.26 10.87
N HIS A 180 26.34 -69.37 11.31
CA HIS A 180 25.41 -68.68 10.43
C HIS A 180 26.08 -67.48 9.75
N VAL A 181 25.76 -67.26 8.49
CA VAL A 181 26.37 -66.22 7.67
C VAL A 181 25.33 -65.35 6.98
N THR A 182 25.61 -64.05 6.92
CA THR A 182 24.98 -63.16 5.93
C THR A 182 25.79 -63.19 4.65
N VAL A 183 25.12 -63.06 3.50
CA VAL A 183 25.79 -63.06 2.20
C VAL A 183 25.43 -61.81 1.44
N THR A 184 26.41 -61.16 0.81
CA THR A 184 26.15 -59.95 0.03
C THR A 184 27.00 -59.88 -1.24
N GLY A 185 26.52 -59.13 -2.23
CA GLY A 185 27.27 -58.89 -3.46
C GLY A 185 26.58 -57.88 -4.37
N HIS A 186 27.38 -57.24 -5.21
CA HIS A 186 26.91 -56.33 -6.25
C HIS A 186 26.97 -57.00 -7.63
N SER A 187 26.08 -56.63 -8.55
CA SER A 187 26.04 -57.17 -9.91
C SER A 187 25.98 -58.71 -9.89
N LEU A 188 26.78 -59.37 -10.74
CA LEU A 188 26.97 -60.82 -10.74
C LEU A 188 27.39 -61.38 -9.36
N GLY A 189 28.13 -60.64 -8.54
CA GLY A 189 28.42 -61.06 -7.16
C GLY A 189 27.16 -61.24 -6.32
N GLY A 190 26.15 -60.38 -6.50
CA GLY A 190 24.85 -60.54 -5.86
C GLY A 190 24.06 -61.73 -6.42
N HIS A 191 24.17 -62.00 -7.72
CA HIS A 191 23.61 -63.21 -8.33
C HIS A 191 24.21 -64.48 -7.71
N LEU A 192 25.53 -64.52 -7.50
CA LEU A 192 26.22 -65.59 -6.78
C LEU A 192 25.78 -65.69 -5.31
N ALA A 193 25.52 -64.55 -4.64
CA ALA A 193 25.00 -64.54 -3.28
C ALA A 193 23.62 -65.20 -3.17
N VAL A 194 22.74 -64.94 -4.14
CA VAL A 194 21.42 -65.59 -4.20
C VAL A 194 21.57 -67.08 -4.51
N ALA A 195 22.43 -67.48 -5.44
CA ALA A 195 22.75 -68.90 -5.68
C ALA A 195 23.22 -69.59 -4.39
N PHE A 196 24.11 -68.94 -3.65
CA PHE A 196 24.68 -69.46 -2.41
C PHE A 196 23.61 -69.70 -1.34
N SER A 197 22.60 -68.83 -1.24
CA SER A 197 21.46 -69.02 -0.32
C SER A 197 20.69 -70.32 -0.56
N ARG A 198 20.67 -70.80 -1.81
CA ARG A 198 20.00 -72.05 -2.18
C ARG A 198 20.91 -73.27 -1.93
N LEU A 199 22.20 -73.13 -2.20
CA LEU A 199 23.19 -74.17 -1.91
C LEU A 199 23.33 -74.47 -0.42
N PHE A 200 23.24 -73.44 0.42
CA PHE A 200 23.52 -73.52 1.86
C PHE A 200 22.38 -72.93 2.72
N SER A 201 21.14 -73.22 2.35
CA SER A 201 19.92 -72.66 2.97
C SER A 201 19.81 -72.80 4.50
N GLY A 202 20.47 -73.81 5.07
CA GLY A 202 20.48 -74.09 6.51
C GLY A 202 21.40 -73.20 7.36
N VAL A 203 22.39 -72.53 6.74
CA VAL A 203 23.36 -71.66 7.44
C VAL A 203 23.31 -70.20 6.98
N VAL A 204 22.64 -69.90 5.86
CA VAL A 204 22.47 -68.53 5.39
C VAL A 204 21.30 -67.89 6.14
N ASP A 205 21.61 -66.85 6.91
CA ASP A 205 20.61 -66.06 7.64
C ASP A 205 19.87 -65.12 6.71
N HIS A 206 20.61 -64.35 5.91
CA HIS A 206 20.06 -63.36 5.00
C HIS A 206 20.99 -63.12 3.82
N VAL A 207 20.42 -62.67 2.70
CA VAL A 207 21.13 -62.26 1.49
C VAL A 207 20.73 -60.83 1.12
N TYR A 208 21.72 -59.97 0.94
CA TYR A 208 21.56 -58.62 0.43
C TYR A 208 22.21 -58.54 -0.94
N THR A 209 21.44 -58.17 -1.95
CA THR A 209 21.97 -57.99 -3.30
C THR A 209 21.82 -56.56 -3.76
N TYR A 210 22.76 -56.12 -4.58
CA TYR A 210 22.86 -54.75 -5.06
C TYR A 210 22.98 -54.75 -6.58
N ASN A 211 21.97 -54.24 -7.28
CA ASN A 211 21.85 -54.31 -8.75
C ASN A 211 22.08 -55.73 -9.30
N ALA A 212 21.71 -56.79 -8.56
CA ALA A 212 21.99 -58.15 -9.00
C ALA A 212 21.02 -58.62 -10.10
N PRO A 213 21.52 -59.32 -11.14
CA PRO A 213 20.64 -59.98 -12.09
C PRO A 213 19.91 -61.16 -11.43
N GLY A 214 18.66 -61.37 -11.85
CA GLY A 214 17.84 -62.52 -11.45
C GLY A 214 18.30 -63.84 -12.09
N PHE A 215 17.48 -64.88 -11.97
CA PHE A 215 17.69 -66.18 -12.62
C PHE A 215 16.59 -66.49 -13.66
N GLY A 216 16.95 -66.90 -14.88
CA GLY A 216 15.95 -67.28 -15.89
C GLY A 216 15.05 -68.46 -15.44
N THR A 217 13.76 -68.43 -15.75
CA THR A 217 12.77 -69.39 -15.19
C THR A 217 12.87 -70.81 -15.73
N ASN A 218 13.49 -71.05 -16.89
CA ASN A 218 13.36 -72.34 -17.60
C ASN A 218 14.43 -73.40 -17.23
N PHE A 219 15.54 -73.01 -16.59
CA PHE A 219 16.65 -73.94 -16.31
C PHE A 219 17.26 -73.82 -14.91
N THR A 220 16.84 -72.83 -14.12
CA THR A 220 17.39 -72.58 -12.79
C THR A 220 17.18 -73.73 -11.83
N ASP A 221 15.95 -74.23 -11.72
CA ASP A 221 15.66 -75.37 -10.86
C ASP A 221 16.37 -76.64 -11.33
N LEU A 222 16.49 -76.82 -12.65
CA LEU A 222 17.20 -77.95 -13.22
C LEU A 222 18.66 -77.95 -12.78
N PHE A 223 19.37 -76.82 -12.89
CA PHE A 223 20.77 -76.69 -12.47
C PHE A 223 20.96 -77.00 -10.97
N PHE A 224 20.20 -76.34 -10.08
CA PHE A 224 20.37 -76.54 -8.64
C PHE A 224 19.99 -77.95 -8.18
N ASN A 225 19.02 -78.61 -8.84
CA ASN A 225 18.66 -80.00 -8.52
C ASN A 225 19.76 -81.02 -8.85
N LEU A 226 20.74 -80.66 -9.68
CA LEU A 226 21.89 -81.51 -9.96
C LEU A 226 22.96 -81.45 -8.86
N ILE A 227 22.90 -80.44 -7.98
CA ILE A 227 23.91 -80.20 -6.95
C ILE A 227 23.46 -80.84 -5.63
N PRO A 228 24.25 -81.75 -5.04
CA PRO A 228 23.90 -82.40 -3.77
C PRO A 228 23.71 -81.38 -2.63
N GLY A 229 22.59 -81.47 -1.92
CA GLY A 229 22.30 -80.64 -0.74
C GLY A 229 21.70 -79.27 -1.03
N ALA A 230 21.55 -78.87 -2.29
CA ALA A 230 20.86 -77.64 -2.67
C ALA A 230 19.35 -77.73 -2.34
N ALA A 231 18.76 -76.62 -1.91
CA ALA A 231 17.33 -76.53 -1.65
C ALA A 231 16.49 -76.57 -2.94
N SER A 232 15.25 -77.04 -2.82
CA SER A 232 14.33 -77.17 -3.97
C SER A 232 13.83 -75.85 -4.54
N ALA A 233 13.95 -74.74 -3.80
CA ALA A 233 13.60 -73.39 -4.24
C ALA A 233 14.42 -72.35 -3.44
N PHE A 234 14.46 -71.11 -3.92
CA PHE A 234 14.98 -69.97 -3.15
C PHE A 234 14.02 -69.58 -2.02
N ASP A 235 14.56 -69.25 -0.85
CA ASP A 235 13.79 -68.67 0.25
C ASP A 235 13.74 -67.13 0.08
N SER A 236 12.68 -66.65 -0.57
CA SER A 236 12.51 -65.21 -0.83
C SER A 236 12.40 -64.37 0.44
N SER A 237 12.05 -64.95 1.59
CA SER A 237 11.98 -64.21 2.86
C SER A 237 13.36 -63.80 3.40
N LYS A 238 14.41 -64.50 2.97
CA LYS A 238 15.81 -64.23 3.33
C LYS A 238 16.55 -63.36 2.30
N ILE A 239 15.89 -62.92 1.23
CA ILE A 239 16.54 -62.19 0.14
C ILE A 239 15.99 -60.76 0.12
N THR A 240 16.89 -59.79 0.21
CA THR A 240 16.62 -58.37 -0.05
C THR A 240 17.38 -57.97 -1.29
N ASN A 241 16.66 -57.51 -2.32
CA ASN A 241 17.25 -57.05 -3.55
C ASN A 241 17.14 -55.53 -3.68
N VAL A 242 18.26 -54.83 -3.51
CA VAL A 242 18.40 -53.39 -3.66
C VAL A 242 18.82 -53.08 -5.09
N TYR A 243 18.15 -52.12 -5.73
CA TYR A 243 18.48 -51.73 -7.10
C TYR A 243 18.26 -50.23 -7.31
N GLY A 244 19.04 -49.65 -8.22
CA GLY A 244 18.84 -48.27 -8.67
C GLY A 244 17.52 -48.09 -9.40
N GLU A 245 16.70 -47.12 -9.00
CA GLU A 245 15.35 -46.91 -9.54
C GLU A 245 15.32 -46.57 -11.04
N LYS A 246 16.39 -45.92 -11.55
CA LYS A 246 16.61 -45.62 -12.98
C LYS A 246 17.45 -46.66 -13.72
N GLY A 247 18.01 -47.66 -13.02
CA GLY A 247 18.80 -48.75 -13.62
C GLY A 247 18.07 -49.99 -14.19
N PRO A 248 16.73 -50.16 -14.15
CA PRO A 248 16.12 -51.44 -14.51
C PRO A 248 16.15 -51.76 -16.01
N GLU A 249 16.52 -50.84 -16.90
CA GLU A 249 16.60 -51.10 -18.35
C GLU A 249 17.64 -52.19 -18.70
N LEU A 250 18.74 -52.31 -17.95
CA LEU A 250 19.82 -53.28 -18.23
C LEU A 250 19.53 -54.71 -17.71
N ILE A 251 18.59 -54.86 -16.77
CA ILE A 251 18.29 -56.13 -16.07
C ILE A 251 16.86 -56.63 -16.38
N ALA A 252 16.05 -55.82 -17.08
CA ALA A 252 14.65 -56.10 -17.40
C ALA A 252 14.44 -57.46 -18.11
N ASP A 253 15.39 -57.88 -18.96
CA ASP A 253 15.26 -59.12 -19.75
C ASP A 253 15.43 -60.42 -18.95
N LEU A 254 15.97 -60.37 -17.72
CA LEU A 254 16.29 -61.57 -16.91
C LEU A 254 15.16 -62.04 -15.95
N HIS A 255 13.97 -61.46 -16.05
CA HIS A 255 12.65 -61.97 -15.63
C HIS A 255 12.41 -62.57 -14.23
N THR A 256 13.29 -62.49 -13.24
CA THR A 256 12.93 -62.87 -11.86
C THR A 256 13.61 -62.00 -10.80
N ARG A 257 12.83 -61.08 -10.22
CA ARG A 257 13.23 -60.39 -8.98
C ARG A 257 12.84 -61.30 -7.81
N PHE A 258 13.82 -61.93 -7.17
CA PHE A 258 13.58 -62.73 -5.97
C PHE A 258 13.70 -61.86 -4.71
N GLY A 259 12.85 -62.14 -3.72
CA GLY A 259 12.89 -61.46 -2.43
C GLY A 259 12.26 -60.07 -2.41
N GLY A 260 12.47 -59.34 -1.32
CA GLY A 260 11.97 -57.98 -1.14
C GLY A 260 12.73 -57.00 -2.02
N ALA A 261 12.05 -56.39 -2.99
CA ALA A 261 12.61 -55.40 -3.91
C ALA A 261 12.64 -54.01 -3.26
N VAL A 262 13.84 -53.41 -3.18
CA VAL A 262 14.06 -52.08 -2.58
C VAL A 262 14.66 -51.14 -3.64
N PRO A 263 13.84 -50.31 -4.31
CA PRO A 263 14.35 -49.29 -5.22
C PRO A 263 15.03 -48.19 -4.42
N VAL A 264 16.22 -47.76 -4.85
CA VAL A 264 16.92 -46.60 -4.29
C VAL A 264 17.32 -45.66 -5.41
N PHE A 265 17.36 -44.37 -5.11
CA PHE A 265 17.90 -43.35 -6.02
C PHE A 265 19.37 -43.67 -6.36
N ILE A 266 19.74 -43.48 -7.63
CA ILE A 266 21.13 -43.46 -8.08
C ILE A 266 21.34 -42.30 -9.05
N GLU A 267 22.50 -41.68 -8.97
CA GLU A 267 22.84 -40.43 -9.68
C GLU A 267 22.96 -40.59 -11.20
N THR A 268 23.21 -41.82 -11.67
CA THR A 268 23.30 -42.15 -13.09
C THR A 268 22.40 -43.33 -13.44
N ALA A 269 21.97 -43.45 -14.70
CA ALA A 269 21.20 -44.61 -15.18
C ALA A 269 22.06 -45.89 -15.35
N THR A 270 23.25 -45.94 -14.74
CA THR A 270 24.22 -47.00 -14.96
C THR A 270 24.18 -48.04 -13.84
N HIS A 271 24.73 -49.23 -14.13
CA HIS A 271 24.97 -50.31 -13.16
C HIS A 271 26.15 -49.93 -12.23
N SER A 272 26.02 -48.83 -11.48
CA SER A 272 27.10 -48.27 -10.65
C SER A 272 27.00 -48.73 -9.21
N LYS A 273 28.08 -49.34 -8.70
CA LYS A 273 28.22 -49.74 -7.29
C LYS A 273 28.55 -48.53 -6.38
N ARG A 274 29.28 -47.54 -6.92
CA ARG A 274 29.60 -46.27 -6.26
C ARG A 274 28.33 -45.50 -5.92
N ASP A 275 27.57 -45.14 -6.95
CA ASP A 275 26.39 -44.28 -6.83
C ASP A 275 25.36 -44.90 -5.88
N LEU A 276 25.19 -46.22 -5.95
CA LEU A 276 24.29 -46.96 -5.08
C LEU A 276 24.71 -46.90 -3.61
N THR A 277 26.01 -47.04 -3.33
CA THR A 277 26.52 -46.99 -1.96
C THR A 277 26.51 -45.55 -1.42
N ASP A 278 26.78 -44.57 -2.26
CA ASP A 278 26.76 -43.15 -1.90
C ASP A 278 25.34 -42.67 -1.59
N ALA A 279 24.37 -43.11 -2.39
CA ALA A 279 22.96 -42.90 -2.08
C ALA A 279 22.60 -43.54 -0.74
N LEU A 280 22.88 -44.83 -0.55
CA LEU A 280 22.55 -45.53 0.70
C LEU A 280 23.20 -44.92 1.95
N ALA A 281 24.37 -44.28 1.83
CA ALA A 281 24.98 -43.54 2.94
C ALA A 281 24.07 -42.41 3.44
N LEU A 282 23.42 -41.70 2.53
CA LEU A 282 22.46 -40.65 2.87
C LEU A 282 21.17 -41.22 3.46
N TYR A 283 20.70 -42.39 2.97
CA TYR A 283 19.55 -43.07 3.56
C TYR A 283 19.83 -43.47 5.01
N ASP A 284 21.03 -43.95 5.32
CA ASP A 284 21.46 -44.23 6.70
C ASP A 284 21.52 -42.95 7.56
N LEU A 285 22.08 -41.85 7.02
CA LEU A 285 22.09 -40.55 7.71
C LEU A 285 20.69 -40.11 8.11
N LEU A 286 19.74 -40.15 7.18
CA LEU A 286 18.36 -39.72 7.42
C LEU A 286 17.64 -40.65 8.41
N ALA A 287 17.90 -41.96 8.36
CA ALA A 287 17.37 -42.92 9.33
C ALA A 287 17.88 -42.71 10.75
N ARG A 288 19.09 -42.14 10.91
CA ARG A 288 19.63 -41.76 12.23
C ARG A 288 18.95 -40.51 12.78
N MET A 289 18.58 -39.58 11.91
CA MET A 289 17.79 -38.39 12.29
C MET A 289 16.35 -38.79 12.66
N ASP A 290 15.67 -39.51 11.76
CA ASP A 290 14.30 -39.98 11.93
C ASP A 290 14.20 -41.49 11.64
N PRO A 291 14.13 -42.34 12.68
CA PRO A 291 14.02 -43.78 12.53
C PRO A 291 12.75 -44.27 11.81
N SER A 292 11.74 -43.39 11.63
CA SER A 292 10.51 -43.72 10.93
C SER A 292 10.55 -43.44 9.42
N VAL A 293 11.61 -42.82 8.92
CA VAL A 293 11.75 -42.47 7.50
C VAL A 293 11.80 -43.72 6.62
N SER A 294 11.05 -43.69 5.52
CA SER A 294 10.97 -44.80 4.56
C SER A 294 11.94 -44.61 3.40
N VAL A 295 12.29 -45.71 2.73
CA VAL A 295 13.06 -45.69 1.45
C VAL A 295 12.41 -44.71 0.47
N SER A 296 11.10 -44.83 0.24
CA SER A 296 10.35 -43.97 -0.68
C SER A 296 10.40 -42.48 -0.31
N THR A 297 10.42 -42.15 0.98
CA THR A 297 10.51 -40.76 1.45
C THR A 297 11.88 -40.18 1.07
N VAL A 298 12.97 -40.89 1.36
CA VAL A 298 14.32 -40.46 1.02
C VAL A 298 14.49 -40.38 -0.50
N THR A 299 14.02 -41.39 -1.24
CA THR A 299 14.06 -41.39 -2.71
C THR A 299 13.32 -40.18 -3.30
N SER A 300 12.16 -39.83 -2.76
CA SER A 300 11.41 -38.66 -3.21
C SER A 300 12.18 -37.37 -2.97
N ILE A 301 12.78 -37.21 -1.78
CA ILE A 301 13.62 -36.05 -1.43
C ILE A 301 14.77 -35.89 -2.42
N LEU A 302 15.53 -36.96 -2.67
CA LEU A 302 16.69 -36.91 -3.56
C LEU A 302 16.29 -36.60 -5.01
N ASN A 303 15.20 -37.19 -5.50
CA ASN A 303 14.66 -36.85 -6.83
C ASN A 303 14.25 -35.37 -6.95
N GLY A 304 13.92 -34.70 -5.85
CA GLY A 304 13.57 -33.28 -5.83
C GLY A 304 14.73 -32.34 -5.50
N SER A 305 15.90 -32.86 -5.10
CA SER A 305 17.01 -32.04 -4.58
C SER A 305 17.75 -31.25 -5.66
N ALA A 306 17.93 -31.79 -6.86
CA ALA A 306 18.67 -31.13 -7.94
C ALA A 306 18.01 -31.31 -9.31
N ALA A 307 18.27 -30.37 -10.22
CA ALA A 307 17.76 -30.42 -11.60
C ALA A 307 18.39 -31.55 -12.44
N THR A 308 19.52 -32.09 -12.00
CA THR A 308 20.18 -33.23 -12.62
C THR A 308 20.42 -34.30 -11.57
N ALA A 309 20.27 -35.56 -11.99
CA ALA A 309 20.45 -36.69 -11.09
C ALA A 309 21.87 -36.74 -10.48
N VAL A 310 22.90 -36.30 -11.23
CA VAL A 310 24.32 -36.31 -10.81
C VAL A 310 24.71 -35.28 -9.74
N ASN A 311 23.79 -34.41 -9.33
CA ASN A 311 24.03 -33.42 -8.28
C ASN A 311 23.15 -33.66 -7.04
N SER A 312 22.29 -34.69 -7.07
CA SER A 312 21.21 -34.83 -6.10
C SER A 312 21.70 -35.25 -4.71
N LEU A 313 22.78 -36.05 -4.62
CA LEU A 313 23.30 -36.48 -3.33
C LEU A 313 24.02 -35.35 -2.60
N GLU A 314 24.91 -34.61 -3.26
CA GLU A 314 25.62 -33.49 -2.63
C GLU A 314 24.65 -32.37 -2.27
N GLN A 315 23.69 -32.03 -3.15
CA GLN A 315 22.69 -31.00 -2.86
C GLN A 315 21.73 -31.42 -1.74
N GLY A 316 21.31 -32.70 -1.72
CA GLY A 316 20.50 -33.24 -0.64
C GLY A 316 21.24 -33.18 0.70
N LEU A 317 22.50 -33.60 0.74
CA LEU A 317 23.35 -33.52 1.93
C LEU A 317 23.59 -32.07 2.36
N ASP A 318 23.86 -31.17 1.43
CA ASP A 318 24.12 -29.75 1.71
C ASP A 318 22.89 -29.05 2.31
N ALA A 319 21.68 -29.35 1.81
CA ALA A 319 20.43 -28.85 2.39
C ALA A 319 20.27 -29.25 3.87
N PHE A 320 20.56 -30.51 4.21
CA PHE A 320 20.55 -30.94 5.63
C PHE A 320 21.65 -30.26 6.43
N ARG A 321 22.84 -30.06 5.85
CA ARG A 321 23.92 -29.39 6.58
C ARG A 321 23.62 -27.93 6.85
N LYS A 322 23.09 -27.18 5.88
CA LYS A 322 22.65 -25.79 6.05
C LYS A 322 21.62 -25.66 7.17
N LEU A 323 20.69 -26.60 7.25
CA LEU A 323 19.71 -26.67 8.32
C LEU A 323 20.35 -26.85 9.71
N PHE A 324 21.25 -27.81 9.91
CA PHE A 324 21.78 -28.08 11.25
C PHE A 324 23.03 -27.27 11.63
N GLN A 325 23.77 -26.77 10.65
CA GLN A 325 25.10 -26.16 10.82
C GLN A 325 25.16 -24.71 10.32
N GLY A 326 24.11 -24.20 9.67
CA GLY A 326 24.02 -22.85 9.12
C GLY A 326 24.60 -22.71 7.71
N SER A 327 24.44 -21.51 7.12
CA SER A 327 24.79 -21.19 5.73
C SER A 327 26.30 -21.08 5.42
N THR A 328 27.16 -21.14 6.44
CA THR A 328 28.63 -21.01 6.27
C THR A 328 29.35 -22.32 5.93
N VAL A 329 28.62 -23.44 5.84
CA VAL A 329 29.20 -24.74 5.52
C VAL A 329 29.58 -24.85 4.05
N THR A 330 30.80 -25.34 3.78
CA THR A 330 31.26 -25.58 2.41
C THR A 330 30.59 -26.83 1.84
N ALA A 331 29.86 -26.66 0.74
CA ALA A 331 29.27 -27.77 -0.02
C ALA A 331 30.35 -28.74 -0.51
N ALA A 332 30.01 -30.03 -0.61
CA ALA A 332 30.90 -30.99 -1.25
C ALA A 332 30.99 -30.64 -2.75
N PRO A 333 32.19 -30.54 -3.33
CA PRO A 333 32.34 -30.45 -4.77
C PRO A 333 31.66 -31.65 -5.44
N ILE A 334 30.87 -31.40 -6.48
CA ILE A 334 30.14 -32.45 -7.21
C ILE A 334 31.13 -33.52 -7.69
N GLY A 335 30.82 -34.78 -7.39
CA GLY A 335 31.65 -35.93 -7.79
C GLY A 335 32.90 -36.16 -6.93
N ASP A 336 33.18 -35.31 -5.93
CA ASP A 336 34.20 -35.54 -4.92
C ASP A 336 33.65 -36.39 -3.77
N ARG A 337 33.84 -37.70 -3.90
CA ARG A 337 33.37 -38.69 -2.93
C ARG A 337 34.01 -38.51 -1.54
N ASP A 338 35.26 -38.06 -1.45
CA ASP A 338 35.89 -37.91 -0.13
C ASP A 338 35.31 -36.71 0.63
N SER A 339 35.13 -35.59 -0.06
CA SER A 339 34.41 -34.44 0.49
C SER A 339 32.97 -34.78 0.87
N TYR A 340 32.25 -35.57 0.05
CA TYR A 340 30.90 -36.03 0.37
C TYR A 340 30.84 -36.83 1.68
N TYR A 341 31.70 -37.85 1.85
CA TYR A 341 31.70 -38.65 3.09
C TYR A 341 32.25 -37.89 4.30
N ALA A 342 33.23 -37.00 4.12
CA ALA A 342 33.72 -36.14 5.19
C ALA A 342 32.59 -35.25 5.74
N ASN A 343 31.82 -34.64 4.84
CA ASN A 343 30.66 -33.82 5.18
C ASN A 343 29.53 -34.63 5.82
N LEU A 344 29.25 -35.82 5.28
CA LEU A 344 28.25 -36.75 5.83
C LEU A 344 28.61 -37.15 7.27
N LEU A 345 29.86 -37.54 7.52
CA LEU A 345 30.33 -37.93 8.85
C LEU A 345 30.30 -36.76 9.84
N ALA A 346 30.73 -35.58 9.42
CA ALA A 346 30.67 -34.37 10.25
C ALA A 346 29.23 -34.06 10.68
N LEU A 347 28.27 -34.19 9.77
CA LEU A 347 26.85 -34.03 10.10
C LEU A 347 26.36 -35.14 11.05
N GLN A 348 26.73 -36.41 10.81
CA GLN A 348 26.39 -37.51 11.72
C GLN A 348 26.84 -37.26 13.16
N GLN A 349 28.03 -36.67 13.35
CA GLN A 349 28.58 -36.35 14.67
C GLN A 349 27.86 -35.18 15.36
N ALA A 350 27.29 -34.25 14.59
CA ALA A 350 26.57 -33.10 15.10
C ALA A 350 25.13 -33.45 15.57
N LEU A 351 24.59 -34.58 15.12
CA LEU A 351 23.21 -34.97 15.41
C LEU A 351 23.04 -35.56 16.83
N SER A 352 22.01 -35.10 17.53
CA SER A 352 21.55 -35.72 18.78
C SER A 352 20.53 -36.83 18.49
N PRO A 353 20.59 -38.01 19.15
CA PRO A 353 19.66 -39.10 18.86
C PRO A 353 18.21 -38.80 19.28
N GLY A 354 17.25 -38.93 18.35
CA GLY A 354 15.90 -39.45 18.66
C GLY A 354 14.71 -38.48 18.79
N SER A 355 14.79 -37.20 18.42
CA SER A 355 13.66 -36.24 18.55
C SER A 355 13.15 -35.62 17.25
N LEU A 356 13.72 -35.98 16.09
CA LEU A 356 13.42 -35.32 14.82
C LEU A 356 12.44 -36.12 13.96
N ARG A 357 11.73 -35.42 13.08
CA ARG A 357 10.84 -36.00 12.07
C ARG A 357 11.06 -35.35 10.71
N ILE A 358 11.20 -36.15 9.66
CA ILE A 358 11.43 -35.68 8.28
C ILE A 358 10.13 -35.83 7.48
N ASN A 359 9.58 -34.69 7.05
CA ASN A 359 8.40 -34.63 6.20
C ASN A 359 8.83 -34.26 4.78
N SER A 360 8.53 -35.10 3.79
CA SER A 360 8.79 -34.75 2.39
C SER A 360 7.72 -33.79 1.88
N LEU A 361 8.16 -32.75 1.16
CA LEU A 361 7.27 -31.79 0.48
C LEU A 361 7.00 -32.18 -0.98
N VAL A 362 7.68 -33.23 -1.46
CA VAL A 362 7.59 -33.70 -2.84
C VAL A 362 6.19 -34.25 -3.12
N ASN A 363 5.59 -33.81 -4.23
CA ASN A 363 4.21 -34.12 -4.63
C ASN A 363 3.11 -33.62 -3.68
N LEU A 364 3.42 -32.80 -2.67
CA LEU A 364 2.40 -32.07 -1.93
C LEU A 364 1.85 -30.92 -2.79
N LEU A 365 0.57 -30.60 -2.58
CA LEU A 365 -0.02 -29.41 -3.18
C LEU A 365 0.54 -28.16 -2.50
N SER A 366 0.82 -27.11 -3.27
CA SER A 366 1.27 -25.81 -2.74
C SER A 366 0.34 -25.28 -1.65
N SER A 367 -0.97 -25.42 -1.82
CA SER A 367 -1.99 -25.02 -0.83
C SER A 367 -1.88 -25.76 0.51
N THR A 368 -1.45 -27.03 0.50
CA THR A 368 -1.17 -27.79 1.73
C THR A 368 0.07 -27.25 2.42
N VAL A 369 1.14 -26.98 1.66
CA VAL A 369 2.41 -26.45 2.21
C VAL A 369 2.19 -25.05 2.77
N PHE A 370 1.49 -24.18 2.05
CA PHE A 370 1.07 -22.85 2.50
C PHE A 370 0.27 -22.91 3.81
N SER A 371 -0.73 -23.80 3.89
CA SER A 371 -1.56 -23.94 5.10
C SER A 371 -0.74 -24.33 6.34
N LEU A 372 0.30 -25.16 6.16
CA LEU A 372 1.21 -25.55 7.23
C LEU A 372 2.17 -24.41 7.59
N ALA A 373 2.71 -23.72 6.59
CA ALA A 373 3.63 -22.60 6.76
C ALA A 373 2.99 -21.39 7.46
N LYS A 374 1.70 -21.13 7.21
CA LYS A 374 0.93 -20.05 7.85
C LYS A 374 0.71 -20.25 9.36
N SER A 375 0.98 -21.45 9.90
CA SER A 375 0.87 -21.73 11.33
C SER A 375 1.87 -20.89 12.14
N GLN A 376 1.41 -20.28 13.23
CA GLN A 376 2.28 -19.55 14.19
C GLN A 376 3.00 -20.49 15.19
N THR A 377 2.96 -21.80 14.97
CA THR A 377 3.68 -22.77 15.81
C THR A 377 5.14 -22.91 15.36
N LEU A 378 5.99 -23.49 16.22
CA LEU A 378 7.36 -23.89 15.83
C LEU A 378 7.38 -24.80 14.59
N GLU A 379 6.33 -25.62 14.41
CA GLU A 379 6.19 -26.42 13.20
C GLU A 379 5.98 -25.53 11.97
N GLY A 380 5.14 -24.49 12.04
CA GLY A 380 4.98 -23.54 10.94
C GLY A 380 6.27 -22.81 10.54
N LEU A 381 7.12 -22.46 11.50
CA LEU A 381 8.46 -21.91 11.22
C LEU A 381 9.33 -22.89 10.42
N SER A 382 9.24 -24.19 10.71
CA SER A 382 9.99 -25.20 9.96
C SER A 382 9.56 -25.30 8.49
N TYR A 383 8.26 -25.09 8.19
CA TYR A 383 7.78 -25.01 6.82
C TYR A 383 8.21 -23.70 6.15
N ARG A 384 8.17 -22.56 6.85
CA ARG A 384 8.64 -21.26 6.33
C ARG A 384 10.14 -21.29 6.00
N TYR A 385 10.95 -21.92 6.84
CA TYR A 385 12.36 -22.15 6.53
C TYR A 385 12.54 -23.00 5.27
N ALA A 386 11.80 -24.11 5.13
CA ALA A 386 11.89 -24.93 3.94
C ALA A 386 11.46 -24.19 2.67
N LEU A 387 10.49 -23.27 2.77
CA LEU A 387 10.09 -22.40 1.66
C LEU A 387 11.15 -21.35 1.32
N ARG A 388 11.77 -20.71 2.33
CA ARG A 388 12.87 -19.76 2.12
C ARG A 388 14.04 -20.40 1.37
N GLU A 389 14.51 -21.54 1.87
CA GLU A 389 15.65 -22.29 1.31
C GLU A 389 15.29 -23.18 0.12
N LEU A 390 14.01 -23.23 -0.28
CA LEU A 390 13.47 -24.09 -1.33
C LEU A 390 13.85 -25.58 -1.19
N ASN A 391 13.74 -26.11 0.03
CA ASN A 391 14.08 -27.49 0.37
C ASN A 391 12.95 -28.48 0.01
N PRO A 392 13.27 -29.68 -0.53
CA PRO A 392 12.30 -30.75 -0.82
C PRO A 392 11.68 -31.41 0.43
N PHE A 393 12.01 -30.94 1.63
CA PHE A 393 11.60 -31.53 2.90
C PHE A 393 11.55 -30.49 4.01
N VAL A 394 10.90 -30.87 5.10
CA VAL A 394 10.87 -30.17 6.38
C VAL A 394 11.37 -31.11 7.45
N VAL A 395 12.15 -30.58 8.39
CA VAL A 395 12.49 -31.32 9.63
C VAL A 395 11.82 -30.65 10.80
N THR A 396 10.94 -31.38 11.50
CA THR A 396 10.29 -30.91 12.72
C THR A 396 10.99 -31.48 13.97
N GLY A 397 10.84 -30.80 15.10
CA GLY A 397 11.56 -31.12 16.35
C GLY A 397 12.86 -30.36 16.56
N ILE A 398 13.21 -29.45 15.65
CA ILE A 398 14.24 -28.42 15.84
C ILE A 398 13.57 -27.17 16.42
N ASP A 399 14.25 -26.47 17.32
CA ASP A 399 13.84 -25.15 17.78
C ASP A 399 14.24 -24.10 16.72
N TYR A 400 13.38 -23.89 15.72
CA TYR A 400 13.64 -22.95 14.63
C TYR A 400 13.72 -21.50 15.12
N GLU A 401 13.01 -21.18 16.20
CA GLU A 401 13.06 -19.86 16.80
C GLU A 401 14.49 -19.54 17.25
N ALA A 402 15.09 -20.47 18.01
CA ALA A 402 16.46 -20.32 18.47
C ALA A 402 17.52 -20.47 17.37
N LEU A 403 17.25 -21.20 16.28
CA LEU A 403 18.28 -21.56 15.30
C LEU A 403 18.27 -20.73 14.01
N HIS A 404 17.09 -20.36 13.50
CA HIS A 404 16.93 -19.81 12.15
C HIS A 404 16.03 -18.57 12.05
N ASN A 405 15.33 -18.21 13.13
CA ASN A 405 14.41 -17.07 13.18
C ASN A 405 14.85 -16.00 14.19
N GLN A 406 16.14 -15.93 14.53
CA GLN A 406 16.65 -14.95 15.50
C GLN A 406 16.47 -13.49 15.05
N ASP A 407 16.37 -13.29 13.73
CA ASP A 407 16.15 -12.01 13.07
C ASP A 407 14.69 -11.81 12.64
N HIS A 408 13.77 -12.72 13.03
CA HIS A 408 12.37 -12.71 12.62
C HIS A 408 12.16 -12.81 11.09
N SER A 409 13.16 -13.24 10.32
CA SER A 409 13.07 -13.37 8.84
C SER A 409 12.11 -14.45 8.35
N LEU A 410 11.66 -15.34 9.24
CA LEU A 410 10.64 -16.34 8.95
C LEU A 410 9.27 -15.92 9.47
N ASP A 411 9.13 -14.75 10.10
CA ASP A 411 7.84 -14.30 10.63
C ASP A 411 6.90 -13.82 9.54
N LEU A 412 5.59 -13.97 9.81
CA LEU A 412 4.56 -13.41 8.95
C LEU A 412 4.58 -11.90 9.12
N TYR A 413 4.50 -11.18 8.01
CA TYR A 413 4.53 -9.72 8.01
C TYR A 413 3.35 -9.15 8.80
N ASP A 414 3.65 -8.26 9.75
CA ASP A 414 2.69 -7.46 10.50
C ASP A 414 2.91 -5.98 10.20
N ALA A 415 2.00 -5.42 9.39
CA ALA A 415 2.02 -4.04 8.93
C ALA A 415 2.03 -3.00 10.06
N ASN A 416 1.54 -3.32 11.26
CA ASN A 416 1.53 -2.36 12.37
C ASN A 416 2.89 -2.25 13.08
N THR A 417 3.75 -3.25 12.91
CA THR A 417 5.03 -3.33 13.60
C THR A 417 6.23 -3.29 12.65
N GLY A 418 5.99 -3.47 11.34
CA GLY A 418 7.03 -3.65 10.34
C GLY A 418 7.81 -4.96 10.48
N VAL A 419 7.41 -5.87 11.39
CA VAL A 419 8.13 -7.12 11.68
C VAL A 419 7.61 -8.26 10.81
N GLY A 420 8.53 -9.11 10.35
CA GLY A 420 8.26 -10.26 9.50
C GLY A 420 8.51 -9.94 8.03
N VAL A 421 8.70 -10.98 7.22
CA VAL A 421 9.04 -10.85 5.79
C VAL A 421 7.93 -11.39 4.91
N TRP A 422 7.12 -12.32 5.43
CA TRP A 422 6.18 -13.07 4.62
C TRP A 422 4.77 -12.49 4.69
N THR A 423 4.36 -11.77 3.66
CA THR A 423 2.94 -11.56 3.42
C THR A 423 2.26 -12.89 3.07
N GLN A 424 0.92 -12.93 3.16
CA GLN A 424 0.20 -14.16 2.81
C GLN A 424 0.33 -14.52 1.33
N VAL A 425 0.45 -13.52 0.44
CA VAL A 425 0.65 -13.73 -0.99
C VAL A 425 2.06 -14.24 -1.26
N ALA A 426 3.09 -13.57 -0.70
CA ALA A 426 4.49 -14.01 -0.77
C ALA A 426 4.66 -15.45 -0.32
N LEU A 427 4.02 -15.83 0.79
CA LEU A 427 4.11 -17.18 1.34
C LEU A 427 3.42 -18.23 0.45
N SER A 428 2.27 -17.89 -0.14
CA SER A 428 1.56 -18.75 -1.08
C SER A 428 2.41 -18.99 -2.33
N ASP A 429 2.92 -17.91 -2.91
CA ASP A 429 3.76 -17.94 -4.10
C ASP A 429 5.07 -18.68 -3.85
N ARG A 430 5.67 -18.54 -2.66
CA ARG A 430 6.87 -19.31 -2.30
C ARG A 430 6.59 -20.81 -2.24
N ALA A 431 5.40 -21.20 -1.79
CA ALA A 431 4.96 -22.60 -1.81
C ALA A 431 4.72 -23.11 -3.24
N GLU A 432 4.21 -22.27 -4.14
CA GLU A 432 4.10 -22.58 -5.57
C GLU A 432 5.45 -22.68 -6.26
N LEU A 433 6.37 -21.75 -5.99
CA LEU A 433 7.75 -21.75 -6.45
C LEU A 433 8.45 -23.05 -6.04
N LEU A 434 8.34 -23.44 -4.76
CA LEU A 434 8.90 -24.72 -4.31
C LEU A 434 8.29 -25.89 -5.09
N THR A 435 6.96 -25.93 -5.23
CA THR A 435 6.27 -27.00 -5.96
C THR A 435 6.74 -27.07 -7.42
N GLU A 436 6.89 -25.93 -8.09
CA GLU A 436 7.40 -25.84 -9.46
C GLU A 436 8.87 -26.24 -9.54
N LYS A 437 9.73 -25.80 -8.61
CA LYS A 437 11.14 -26.23 -8.55
C LYS A 437 11.25 -27.74 -8.37
N LEU A 438 10.43 -28.36 -7.52
CA LEU A 438 10.42 -29.81 -7.34
C LEU A 438 9.97 -30.54 -8.60
N ARG A 439 8.91 -30.07 -9.26
CA ARG A 439 8.46 -30.62 -10.55
C ARG A 439 9.54 -30.46 -11.63
N PHE A 440 10.14 -29.28 -11.72
CA PHE A 440 11.22 -28.96 -12.65
C PHE A 440 12.44 -29.85 -12.44
N ASN A 441 12.82 -30.08 -11.18
CA ASN A 441 13.90 -30.98 -10.82
C ASN A 441 13.61 -32.43 -11.22
N GLN A 442 12.40 -32.91 -10.93
CA GLN A 442 11.96 -34.26 -11.31
C GLN A 442 11.86 -34.46 -12.83
N ALA A 443 11.55 -33.39 -13.57
CA ALA A 443 11.48 -33.36 -15.03
C ALA A 443 12.82 -33.02 -15.70
N GLU A 444 13.93 -33.08 -14.96
CA GLU A 444 15.29 -32.83 -15.45
C GLU A 444 15.46 -31.48 -16.16
N GLY A 445 14.87 -30.44 -15.58
CA GLY A 445 14.96 -29.05 -16.06
C GLY A 445 13.96 -28.69 -17.16
N ILE A 446 12.96 -29.53 -17.42
CA ILE A 446 11.88 -29.24 -18.35
C ILE A 446 10.71 -28.62 -17.58
N SER A 447 10.49 -27.31 -17.74
CA SER A 447 9.31 -26.67 -17.18
C SER A 447 8.07 -26.91 -18.05
N THR A 448 6.93 -27.06 -17.38
CA THR A 448 5.59 -27.16 -17.99
C THR A 448 4.64 -26.08 -17.48
N SER A 449 5.14 -25.18 -16.61
CA SER A 449 4.37 -24.07 -16.06
C SER A 449 4.02 -23.03 -17.15
N GLN A 450 2.86 -22.41 -17.00
CA GLN A 450 2.46 -21.23 -17.78
C GLN A 450 2.93 -19.92 -17.11
N THR A 451 3.31 -19.99 -15.85
CA THR A 451 3.89 -18.90 -15.05
C THR A 451 5.40 -19.05 -15.02
N LEU A 452 6.10 -17.94 -15.26
CA LEU A 452 7.53 -17.82 -15.06
C LEU A 452 7.83 -17.67 -13.56
N PHE A 453 8.58 -18.60 -13.00
CA PHE A 453 9.08 -18.48 -11.63
C PHE A 453 10.57 -18.11 -11.66
N VAL A 454 10.91 -17.01 -10.98
CA VAL A 454 12.29 -16.55 -10.79
C VAL A 454 12.55 -16.37 -9.30
N ASP A 455 13.70 -16.81 -8.84
CA ASP A 455 14.23 -16.54 -7.50
C ASP A 455 15.71 -16.22 -7.62
N GLU A 456 16.05 -14.93 -7.51
CA GLU A 456 17.42 -14.45 -7.70
C GLU A 456 18.35 -15.00 -6.61
N ALA A 457 17.86 -15.10 -5.37
CA ALA A 457 18.64 -15.61 -4.24
C ALA A 457 19.15 -17.05 -4.43
N SER A 458 18.34 -17.92 -5.06
CA SER A 458 18.74 -19.30 -5.39
C SER A 458 19.20 -19.49 -6.84
N PHE A 459 19.22 -18.43 -7.65
CA PHE A 459 19.44 -18.44 -9.10
C PHE A 459 18.48 -19.38 -9.85
N PHE A 460 17.29 -19.61 -9.31
CA PHE A 460 16.28 -20.44 -9.95
C PHE A 460 15.51 -19.64 -11.00
N ASN A 461 15.37 -20.23 -12.19
CA ASN A 461 14.55 -19.67 -13.25
C ASN A 461 14.00 -20.84 -14.09
N ASN A 462 12.69 -21.08 -14.02
CA ASN A 462 12.10 -22.25 -14.66
C ASN A 462 11.94 -22.09 -16.18
N GLN A 463 11.91 -20.87 -16.73
CA GLN A 463 11.78 -20.59 -18.16
C GLN A 463 12.31 -19.19 -18.50
N ARG A 464 13.52 -19.08 -19.06
CA ARG A 464 14.10 -17.79 -19.50
C ARG A 464 13.44 -17.11 -20.73
N GLY A 465 12.11 -17.24 -20.88
CA GLY A 465 11.25 -16.31 -21.63
C GLY A 465 10.95 -16.60 -23.11
N ALA A 466 9.65 -16.80 -23.41
CA ALA A 466 8.93 -16.33 -24.62
C ALA A 466 7.42 -16.61 -24.55
N ALA A 467 6.98 -17.62 -23.78
CA ALA A 467 5.60 -18.12 -23.80
C ALA A 467 4.76 -17.86 -22.53
N ALA A 468 5.40 -17.60 -21.38
CA ALA A 468 4.71 -17.26 -20.14
C ALA A 468 4.12 -15.84 -20.22
N THR A 469 2.86 -15.70 -19.82
CA THR A 469 2.17 -14.40 -19.72
C THR A 469 2.34 -13.79 -18.34
N ASP A 470 2.43 -14.63 -17.31
CA ASP A 470 2.47 -14.25 -15.90
C ASP A 470 3.83 -14.66 -15.32
N ALA A 471 4.30 -13.94 -14.31
CA ALA A 471 5.57 -14.15 -13.64
C ALA A 471 5.42 -14.00 -12.12
N VAL A 472 6.16 -14.82 -11.39
CA VAL A 472 6.36 -14.71 -9.96
C VAL A 472 7.87 -14.57 -9.74
N ILE A 473 8.31 -13.40 -9.28
CA ILE A 473 9.71 -13.04 -9.16
C ILE A 473 10.03 -12.73 -7.70
N PHE A 474 10.98 -13.46 -7.13
CA PHE A 474 11.56 -13.16 -5.82
C PHE A 474 12.97 -12.63 -6.01
N GLY A 475 13.20 -11.40 -5.55
CA GLY A 475 14.49 -10.76 -5.59
C GLY A 475 15.46 -11.23 -4.52
N ASP A 476 16.67 -10.68 -4.57
CA ASP A 476 17.75 -10.99 -3.63
C ASP A 476 18.00 -9.82 -2.66
N ALA A 477 19.25 -9.61 -2.24
CA ALA A 477 19.62 -8.52 -1.33
C ALA A 477 20.40 -7.40 -2.06
N GLU A 478 20.39 -7.41 -3.39
CA GLU A 478 21.03 -6.40 -4.23
C GLU A 478 19.99 -5.53 -4.90
N SER A 479 20.22 -4.22 -4.93
CA SER A 479 19.45 -3.24 -5.71
C SER A 479 19.39 -3.59 -7.21
N ARG A 480 18.20 -3.85 -7.72
CA ARG A 480 17.93 -4.35 -9.08
C ARG A 480 16.70 -3.71 -9.71
N GLU A 481 16.55 -3.96 -11.01
CA GLU A 481 15.30 -3.68 -11.71
C GLU A 481 14.60 -5.01 -12.02
N TYR A 482 13.37 -5.17 -11.53
CA TYR A 482 12.50 -6.29 -11.83
C TYR A 482 11.38 -5.84 -12.74
N VAL A 483 11.16 -6.59 -13.82
CA VAL A 483 10.14 -6.27 -14.82
C VAL A 483 9.25 -7.48 -15.02
N GLY A 484 7.96 -7.26 -14.85
CA GLY A 484 6.88 -8.19 -15.16
C GLY A 484 6.75 -8.49 -16.65
N ARG A 485 5.63 -9.08 -16.99
CA ARG A 485 5.28 -9.61 -18.30
C ARG A 485 4.10 -8.83 -18.85
N ARG A 486 3.03 -9.51 -19.27
CA ARG A 486 1.84 -8.88 -19.88
C ARG A 486 0.55 -9.42 -19.27
N GLY A 487 0.69 -10.22 -18.22
CA GLY A 487 -0.38 -10.85 -17.47
C GLY A 487 -0.21 -10.45 -16.01
N SER A 488 -0.98 -11.07 -15.12
CA SER A 488 -0.92 -10.73 -13.70
C SER A 488 0.34 -11.28 -13.06
N ASP A 489 1.27 -10.40 -12.73
CA ASP A 489 2.58 -10.72 -12.19
C ASP A 489 2.64 -10.45 -10.68
N HIS A 490 3.35 -11.31 -9.96
CA HIS A 490 3.68 -11.09 -8.55
C HIS A 490 5.19 -10.88 -8.41
N ILE A 491 5.62 -9.73 -7.90
CA ILE A 491 7.04 -9.37 -7.81
C ILE A 491 7.36 -8.93 -6.39
N TYR A 492 8.41 -9.51 -5.82
CA TYR A 492 8.92 -9.25 -4.48
C TYR A 492 10.36 -8.77 -4.60
N GLY A 493 10.66 -7.51 -4.28
CA GLY A 493 11.97 -6.88 -4.44
C GLY A 493 13.05 -7.52 -3.57
N GLY A 494 12.72 -7.77 -2.30
CA GLY A 494 13.63 -8.38 -1.34
C GLY A 494 14.32 -7.33 -0.48
N ALA A 495 15.63 -7.20 -0.56
CA ALA A 495 16.34 -6.12 0.13
C ALA A 495 17.20 -5.34 -0.88
N GLY A 496 17.51 -4.09 -0.56
CA GLY A 496 18.19 -3.15 -1.43
C GLY A 496 17.21 -2.30 -2.24
N GLU A 497 17.64 -1.08 -2.61
CA GLU A 497 16.79 -0.12 -3.35
C GLU A 497 16.44 -0.64 -4.76
N ASP A 498 15.23 -1.15 -4.93
CA ASP A 498 14.77 -1.81 -6.14
C ASP A 498 13.87 -0.92 -7.01
N THR A 499 13.81 -1.24 -8.30
CA THR A 499 12.81 -0.70 -9.22
C THR A 499 11.96 -1.84 -9.76
N ILE A 500 10.68 -1.86 -9.43
CA ILE A 500 9.74 -2.91 -9.78
C ILE A 500 8.72 -2.35 -10.78
N ARG A 501 8.54 -3.05 -11.91
CA ARG A 501 7.56 -2.69 -12.95
C ARG A 501 6.63 -3.86 -13.22
N GLY A 502 5.32 -3.69 -12.98
CA GLY A 502 4.29 -4.69 -13.28
C GLY A 502 4.08 -4.92 -14.78
N ALA A 503 4.07 -3.82 -15.53
CA ALA A 503 3.92 -3.72 -16.98
C ALA A 503 2.48 -3.83 -17.49
N GLY A 504 1.75 -4.89 -17.21
CA GLY A 504 0.32 -4.90 -17.53
C GLY A 504 -0.33 -6.23 -17.26
N GLY A 505 -1.59 -6.21 -16.91
CA GLY A 505 -2.18 -7.24 -16.06
C GLY A 505 -2.45 -6.65 -14.68
N GLN A 506 -3.25 -7.34 -13.86
CA GLN A 506 -3.44 -6.91 -12.47
C GLN A 506 -2.29 -7.47 -11.63
N ASP A 507 -1.36 -6.61 -11.27
CA ASP A 507 -0.08 -6.97 -10.69
C ASP A 507 -0.06 -6.79 -9.17
N TYR A 508 0.79 -7.58 -8.52
CA TYR A 508 1.02 -7.53 -7.09
C TYR A 508 2.51 -7.31 -6.83
N LEU A 509 2.86 -6.11 -6.40
CA LEU A 509 4.23 -5.62 -6.28
C LEU A 509 4.56 -5.38 -4.80
N GLU A 510 5.63 -5.98 -4.31
CA GLU A 510 6.19 -5.75 -2.98
C GLU A 510 7.63 -5.24 -3.10
N GLY A 511 7.94 -4.07 -2.52
CA GLY A 511 9.31 -3.58 -2.38
C GLY A 511 10.10 -4.40 -1.35
N ASN A 512 9.46 -4.60 -0.19
CA ASN A 512 9.96 -5.28 1.00
C ASN A 512 10.87 -4.40 1.86
N GLY A 513 12.15 -4.26 1.56
CA GLY A 513 13.08 -3.54 2.42
C GLY A 513 13.99 -2.59 1.66
N ASP A 514 14.31 -1.45 2.28
CA ASP A 514 15.02 -0.31 1.70
C ASP A 514 14.11 0.54 0.79
N ASN A 515 14.64 1.60 0.16
CA ASN A 515 13.82 2.57 -0.57
C ASN A 515 13.56 2.11 -2.01
N ASP A 516 12.33 1.72 -2.30
CA ASP A 516 11.95 1.10 -3.56
C ASP A 516 11.12 2.01 -4.47
N ARG A 517 11.07 1.65 -5.76
CA ARG A 517 10.24 2.33 -6.76
C ARG A 517 9.34 1.32 -7.45
N LEU A 518 8.05 1.35 -7.14
CA LEU A 518 7.04 0.44 -7.64
C LEU A 518 6.19 1.13 -8.70
N PHE A 519 6.09 0.51 -9.88
CA PHE A 519 5.30 0.99 -11.01
C PHE A 519 4.30 -0.10 -11.44
N GLY A 520 3.00 0.10 -11.21
CA GLY A 520 1.95 -0.80 -11.71
C GLY A 520 1.82 -0.74 -13.24
N GLU A 521 1.84 0.49 -13.77
CA GLU A 521 1.74 0.87 -15.18
C GLU A 521 0.31 0.79 -15.76
N ALA A 522 -0.30 -0.38 -15.89
CA ALA A 522 -1.60 -0.52 -16.53
C ALA A 522 -2.46 -1.61 -15.90
N ASP A 523 -3.78 -1.36 -15.86
CA ASP A 523 -4.78 -2.18 -15.16
C ASP A 523 -4.76 -1.89 -13.64
N ASN A 524 -5.46 -2.70 -12.83
CA ASN A 524 -5.66 -2.39 -11.41
C ASN A 524 -4.68 -3.21 -10.55
N ASP A 525 -3.74 -2.52 -9.92
CA ASP A 525 -2.59 -3.12 -9.28
C ASP A 525 -2.61 -2.96 -7.75
N ILE A 526 -1.81 -3.79 -7.07
CA ILE A 526 -1.54 -3.68 -5.65
C ILE A 526 -0.04 -3.44 -5.47
N LEU A 527 0.31 -2.29 -4.91
CA LEU A 527 1.68 -1.89 -4.64
C LEU A 527 1.89 -1.78 -3.13
N LEU A 528 2.88 -2.50 -2.60
CA LEU A 528 3.26 -2.52 -1.19
C LEU A 528 4.74 -2.19 -1.03
N GLY A 529 5.10 -1.00 -0.57
CA GLY A 529 6.49 -0.62 -0.29
C GLY A 529 7.11 -1.43 0.84
N GLN A 530 6.41 -1.49 1.98
CA GLN A 530 6.78 -2.12 3.25
C GLN A 530 7.78 -1.31 4.09
N GLN A 531 9.08 -1.58 4.05
CA GLN A 531 10.06 -0.86 4.86
C GLN A 531 10.93 0.01 3.96
N GLY A 532 10.89 1.32 4.11
CA GLY A 532 11.63 2.22 3.23
C GLY A 532 10.86 3.50 2.98
N SER A 533 11.52 4.48 2.37
CA SER A 533 10.87 5.67 1.82
C SER A 533 10.65 5.43 0.34
N ASP A 534 9.48 4.91 0.02
CA ASP A 534 9.16 4.29 -1.26
C ASP A 534 8.45 5.24 -2.21
N PHE A 535 8.59 4.99 -3.50
CA PHE A 535 7.87 5.67 -4.56
C PHE A 535 6.88 4.70 -5.21
N LEU A 536 5.58 4.95 -5.07
CA LEU A 536 4.51 4.09 -5.57
C LEU A 536 3.71 4.83 -6.64
N ASP A 537 3.71 4.28 -7.85
CA ASP A 537 2.96 4.79 -9.00
C ASP A 537 2.14 3.66 -9.61
N GLY A 538 0.84 3.63 -9.32
CA GLY A 538 -0.08 2.65 -9.88
C GLY A 538 -0.19 2.75 -11.42
N GLY A 539 0.01 3.94 -11.96
CA GLY A 539 -0.22 4.21 -13.38
C GLY A 539 -1.71 4.17 -13.70
N ARG A 540 -2.07 3.64 -14.89
CA ARG A 540 -3.46 3.63 -15.32
C ARG A 540 -4.23 2.50 -14.63
N GLY A 541 -5.06 2.82 -13.68
CA GLY A 541 -5.83 1.78 -13.01
C GLY A 541 -6.81 2.36 -12.01
N ALA A 542 -7.48 1.49 -11.27
CA ALA A 542 -7.94 1.83 -9.94
C ALA A 542 -7.07 1.05 -8.97
N ASP A 543 -5.98 1.66 -8.55
CA ASP A 543 -4.87 0.98 -7.89
C ASP A 543 -4.99 1.04 -6.37
N ARG A 544 -4.33 0.11 -5.69
CA ARG A 544 -4.19 0.12 -4.23
C ARG A 544 -2.72 0.22 -3.87
N MET A 545 -2.34 1.31 -3.23
CA MET A 545 -0.97 1.60 -2.86
C MET A 545 -0.83 1.70 -1.34
N SER A 546 0.25 1.13 -0.79
CA SER A 546 0.60 1.22 0.62
C SER A 546 2.12 1.21 0.76
N GLY A 547 2.69 2.27 1.30
CA GLY A 547 4.12 2.55 1.40
C GLY A 547 4.73 1.85 2.60
N GLY A 548 4.07 1.89 3.76
CA GLY A 548 4.45 1.04 4.90
C GLY A 548 5.11 1.85 6.00
N THR A 549 6.42 1.71 6.21
CA THR A 549 7.18 2.51 7.19
C THR A 549 8.29 3.29 6.50
N GLY A 550 8.43 4.58 6.77
CA GLY A 550 9.31 5.52 6.08
C GLY A 550 8.48 6.64 5.46
N ASP A 551 9.14 7.63 4.84
CA ASP A 551 8.44 8.75 4.21
C ASP A 551 8.14 8.41 2.74
N ASP A 552 6.91 8.04 2.43
CA ASP A 552 6.50 7.49 1.14
C ASP A 552 5.91 8.54 0.20
N ILE A 553 6.01 8.29 -1.11
CA ILE A 553 5.40 9.11 -2.16
C ILE A 553 4.45 8.26 -3.00
N TYR A 554 3.19 8.68 -3.07
CA TYR A 554 2.14 8.07 -3.88
C TYR A 554 1.80 8.93 -5.09
N ILE A 555 1.76 8.35 -6.28
CA ILE A 555 1.23 9.01 -7.47
C ILE A 555 -0.20 8.56 -7.68
N VAL A 556 -1.13 9.52 -7.64
CA VAL A 556 -2.56 9.28 -7.90
C VAL A 556 -2.94 9.96 -9.21
N ASP A 557 -3.28 9.17 -10.23
CA ASP A 557 -3.69 9.68 -11.53
C ASP A 557 -5.14 9.31 -11.91
N ASN A 558 -5.78 8.47 -11.09
CA ASN A 558 -7.14 8.02 -11.27
C ASN A 558 -7.96 8.19 -9.99
N LEU A 559 -9.22 8.64 -10.14
CA LEU A 559 -10.17 8.75 -9.01
C LEU A 559 -10.47 7.40 -8.32
N GLY A 560 -10.16 6.28 -8.97
CA GLY A 560 -10.27 4.94 -8.42
C GLY A 560 -9.11 4.52 -7.53
N ASP A 561 -8.00 5.27 -7.52
CA ASP A 561 -6.81 4.93 -6.74
C ASP A 561 -7.06 5.09 -5.24
N ARG A 562 -6.43 4.20 -4.47
CA ARG A 562 -6.60 4.13 -3.01
C ARG A 562 -5.25 4.03 -2.34
N VAL A 563 -4.91 5.10 -1.63
CA VAL A 563 -3.75 5.16 -0.73
C VAL A 563 -4.14 4.60 0.63
N VAL A 564 -3.29 3.76 1.21
CA VAL A 564 -3.51 3.17 2.54
C VAL A 564 -2.27 3.28 3.37
N GLU A 565 -2.40 4.01 4.48
CA GLU A 565 -1.34 4.19 5.46
C GLU A 565 -1.59 3.47 6.79
N PHE A 566 -0.47 3.17 7.47
CA PHE A 566 -0.46 2.46 8.76
C PHE A 566 -0.01 3.37 9.91
N GLU A 567 -0.22 2.91 11.16
CA GLU A 567 0.32 3.64 12.31
C GLU A 567 1.86 3.64 12.24
N ALA A 568 2.49 4.79 12.46
CA ALA A 568 3.94 4.98 12.35
C ALA A 568 4.51 4.74 10.94
N GLY A 569 3.76 5.14 9.89
CA GLY A 569 4.18 5.14 8.49
C GLY A 569 5.35 6.08 8.27
N GLY A 570 5.12 7.37 8.21
CA GLY A 570 6.19 8.36 8.22
C GLY A 570 5.60 9.74 8.11
N THR A 571 6.19 10.58 7.25
CA THR A 571 5.52 11.76 6.71
C THR A 571 5.32 11.56 5.21
N ASP A 572 4.11 11.19 4.83
CA ASP A 572 3.81 10.66 3.51
C ASP A 572 3.25 11.76 2.58
N GLU A 573 3.51 11.65 1.28
CA GLU A 573 3.06 12.60 0.26
C GLU A 573 2.22 11.92 -0.82
N VAL A 574 1.00 12.39 -1.03
CA VAL A 574 0.23 12.07 -2.23
C VAL A 574 0.44 13.16 -3.27
N ARG A 575 0.83 12.76 -4.49
CA ARG A 575 0.88 13.61 -5.67
C ARG A 575 -0.26 13.25 -6.60
N ALA A 576 -1.32 14.05 -6.60
CA ALA A 576 -2.54 13.77 -7.33
C ALA A 576 -2.66 14.61 -8.60
N SER A 577 -2.99 14.01 -9.74
CA SER A 577 -3.31 14.74 -10.98
C SER A 577 -4.81 14.89 -11.25
N VAL A 578 -5.62 14.40 -10.31
CA VAL A 578 -7.08 14.43 -10.25
C VAL A 578 -7.53 14.97 -8.88
N ASP A 579 -8.83 15.23 -8.72
CA ASP A 579 -9.40 15.57 -7.41
C ASP A 579 -9.06 14.47 -6.39
N PHE A 580 -8.58 14.86 -5.21
CA PHE A 580 -8.20 13.87 -4.21
C PHE A 580 -8.45 14.33 -2.78
N MET A 581 -8.98 13.40 -1.97
CA MET A 581 -9.13 13.54 -0.53
C MET A 581 -8.13 12.61 0.15
N LEU A 582 -7.28 13.17 1.02
CA LEU A 582 -6.28 12.39 1.73
C LEU A 582 -6.94 11.28 2.55
N SER A 583 -6.39 10.07 2.40
CA SER A 583 -6.73 8.99 3.30
C SER A 583 -6.15 9.29 4.68
N ALA A 584 -6.73 8.71 5.74
CA ALA A 584 -6.22 8.89 7.09
C ALA A 584 -4.72 8.55 7.16
N LYS A 585 -3.97 9.31 7.97
CA LYS A 585 -2.53 9.15 8.24
C LYS A 585 -1.57 9.56 7.11
N VAL A 586 -2.07 10.30 6.13
CA VAL A 586 -1.22 10.96 5.14
C VAL A 586 -1.14 12.44 5.49
N GLU A 587 0.04 13.02 5.52
CA GLU A 587 0.26 14.39 5.97
C GLU A 587 0.33 15.40 4.83
N ARG A 588 0.68 14.99 3.61
CA ARG A 588 0.89 15.93 2.49
C ARG A 588 0.13 15.57 1.24
N LEU A 589 -0.48 16.57 0.62
CA LEU A 589 -1.09 16.48 -0.71
C LEU A 589 -0.45 17.53 -1.62
N THR A 590 0.03 17.11 -2.78
CA THR A 590 0.47 17.99 -3.86
C THR A 590 -0.36 17.73 -5.11
N LEU A 591 -1.10 18.72 -5.58
CA LEU A 591 -1.81 18.68 -6.84
C LEU A 591 -0.82 18.91 -7.99
N THR A 592 -0.74 17.95 -8.90
CA THR A 592 0.22 17.91 -10.03
C THR A 592 -0.45 17.98 -11.40
N GLY A 593 -1.78 17.87 -11.44
CA GLY A 593 -2.57 18.08 -12.65
C GLY A 593 -2.47 19.52 -13.16
N ALA A 594 -2.94 19.75 -14.38
CA ALA A 594 -3.02 21.09 -14.96
C ALA A 594 -4.45 21.66 -14.99
N GLY A 595 -5.41 20.93 -14.41
CA GLY A 595 -6.81 21.33 -14.33
C GLY A 595 -7.15 21.97 -12.99
N ASN A 596 -8.35 22.55 -12.95
CA ASN A 596 -9.00 23.08 -11.75
C ASN A 596 -9.47 21.91 -10.89
N ILE A 597 -8.54 21.31 -10.13
CA ILE A 597 -8.79 20.12 -9.31
C ILE A 597 -8.86 20.48 -7.83
N ALA A 598 -9.58 19.66 -7.06
CA ALA A 598 -9.79 19.84 -5.64
C ALA A 598 -8.81 19.00 -4.79
N GLY A 599 -8.41 19.56 -3.64
CA GLY A 599 -7.58 18.89 -2.65
C GLY A 599 -8.21 18.99 -1.26
N THR A 600 -8.48 17.86 -0.63
CA THR A 600 -9.07 17.80 0.72
C THR A 600 -8.16 17.01 1.65
N GLY A 601 -7.91 17.55 2.85
CA GLY A 601 -7.14 16.90 3.90
C GLY A 601 -7.93 15.82 4.67
N ASN A 602 -7.43 15.48 5.86
CA ASN A 602 -7.96 14.47 6.76
C ASN A 602 -8.06 15.01 8.21
N GLU A 603 -7.86 14.19 9.23
CA GLU A 603 -7.95 14.63 10.65
C GLU A 603 -6.58 15.04 11.26
N LEU A 604 -5.53 15.10 10.46
CA LEU A 604 -4.17 15.47 10.86
C LEU A 604 -3.85 16.91 10.42
N ASP A 605 -2.81 17.49 11.01
CA ASP A 605 -2.17 18.72 10.51
C ASP A 605 -1.57 18.45 9.11
N ASN A 606 -2.31 18.75 8.05
CA ASN A 606 -1.94 18.50 6.66
C ASN A 606 -1.22 19.69 6.01
N THR A 607 -0.41 19.41 5.00
CA THR A 607 0.09 20.40 4.05
C THR A 607 -0.48 20.09 2.68
N ILE A 608 -1.35 20.95 2.17
CA ILE A 608 -2.02 20.79 0.88
C ILE A 608 -1.51 21.87 -0.07
N LYS A 609 -0.93 21.44 -1.18
CA LYS A 609 -0.36 22.29 -2.21
C LYS A 609 -1.14 22.13 -3.51
N GLY A 610 -1.73 23.21 -3.99
CA GLY A 610 -2.36 23.34 -5.29
C GLY A 610 -1.37 23.39 -6.46
N ASN A 611 -1.94 23.53 -7.66
CA ASN A 611 -1.25 23.57 -8.93
C ASN A 611 -1.32 24.98 -9.55
N SER A 612 -1.47 25.07 -10.88
CA SER A 612 -1.55 26.34 -11.59
C SER A 612 -2.95 26.68 -12.13
N GLY A 613 -3.93 25.83 -11.82
CA GLY A 613 -5.34 26.04 -12.11
C GLY A 613 -6.07 26.42 -10.85
N ASN A 614 -7.32 26.83 -11.01
CA ASN A 614 -8.17 27.29 -9.90
C ASN A 614 -8.56 26.10 -9.03
N ASN A 615 -7.88 25.91 -7.90
CA ASN A 615 -8.06 24.77 -7.02
C ASN A 615 -9.07 25.07 -5.91
N LYS A 616 -9.81 24.03 -5.50
CA LYS A 616 -10.67 24.07 -4.31
C LYS A 616 -9.98 23.30 -3.20
N LEU A 617 -9.49 24.00 -2.17
CA LEU A 617 -8.65 23.45 -1.11
C LEU A 617 -9.38 23.50 0.24
N ALA A 618 -9.38 22.37 0.97
CA ALA A 618 -9.95 22.27 2.31
C ALA A 618 -9.06 21.42 3.22
N GLY A 619 -8.67 21.96 4.37
CA GLY A 619 -7.84 21.26 5.36
C GLY A 619 -8.58 20.11 6.06
N SER A 620 -9.87 20.33 6.37
CA SER A 620 -10.67 19.50 7.28
C SER A 620 -10.20 19.68 8.73
N ILE A 621 -10.07 18.61 9.53
CA ILE A 621 -9.72 18.78 10.94
C ILE A 621 -8.20 18.73 11.07
N GLY A 622 -7.61 19.67 11.79
CA GLY A 622 -6.16 19.79 11.92
C GLY A 622 -5.75 21.25 12.00
N ASN A 623 -4.46 21.51 12.18
CA ASN A 623 -3.90 22.84 11.90
C ASN A 623 -3.20 22.74 10.54
N ASP A 624 -3.95 23.06 9.50
CA ASP A 624 -3.54 22.79 8.13
C ASP A 624 -2.76 23.95 7.51
N LEU A 625 -1.91 23.65 6.53
CA LEU A 625 -1.28 24.61 5.64
C LEU A 625 -1.81 24.41 4.22
N LEU A 626 -2.52 25.40 3.70
CA LEU A 626 -3.09 25.40 2.35
C LEU A 626 -2.32 26.36 1.45
N GLU A 627 -1.61 25.84 0.47
CA GLU A 627 -0.85 26.58 -0.53
C GLU A 627 -1.53 26.47 -1.92
N GLY A 628 -2.37 27.42 -2.33
CA GLY A 628 -3.09 27.37 -3.63
C GLY A 628 -2.18 27.32 -4.85
N GLY A 629 -1.14 28.15 -4.84
CA GLY A 629 -0.19 28.24 -5.95
C GLY A 629 -0.50 29.44 -6.82
N ILE A 630 -0.71 29.22 -8.12
CA ILE A 630 -1.14 30.29 -9.02
C ILE A 630 -2.52 29.95 -9.58
N GLY A 631 -3.31 30.96 -9.87
CA GLY A 631 -4.70 30.78 -10.29
C GLY A 631 -5.66 31.40 -9.28
N PHE A 632 -6.94 31.36 -9.59
CA PHE A 632 -7.96 31.85 -8.68
C PHE A 632 -8.42 30.71 -7.77
N ASP A 633 -7.81 30.59 -6.60
CA ASP A 633 -8.03 29.46 -5.69
C ASP A 633 -9.18 29.72 -4.71
N THR A 634 -9.92 28.66 -4.36
CA THR A 634 -11.00 28.69 -3.36
C THR A 634 -10.59 27.89 -2.15
N TYR A 635 -10.45 28.57 -1.01
CA TYR A 635 -10.12 27.95 0.26
C TYR A 635 -11.39 27.79 1.10
N ILE A 636 -11.60 26.61 1.66
CA ILE A 636 -12.77 26.33 2.50
C ILE A 636 -12.31 26.07 3.92
N TYR A 637 -12.92 26.78 4.86
CA TYR A 637 -12.70 26.63 6.29
C TYR A 637 -14.05 26.53 7.01
N HIS A 638 -14.17 25.61 7.96
CA HIS A 638 -15.30 25.54 8.88
C HIS A 638 -14.85 25.71 10.33
N SER A 639 -15.70 26.33 11.14
CA SER A 639 -15.52 26.47 12.57
C SER A 639 -15.36 25.10 13.23
N GLY A 640 -14.16 24.84 13.75
CA GLY A 640 -13.81 23.59 14.42
C GLY A 640 -12.79 22.73 13.68
N ASP A 641 -12.42 23.12 12.46
CA ASP A 641 -11.35 22.51 11.66
C ASP A 641 -10.01 22.58 12.40
N GLY A 642 -9.66 23.76 12.91
CA GLY A 642 -8.49 23.98 13.77
C GLY A 642 -7.84 25.32 13.47
N LEU A 643 -6.55 25.48 13.73
CA LEU A 643 -5.82 26.72 13.42
C LEU A 643 -5.13 26.63 12.05
N ASP A 644 -5.90 26.87 11.00
CA ASP A 644 -5.41 26.73 9.63
C ASP A 644 -4.66 27.96 9.15
N ARG A 645 -3.75 27.74 8.20
CA ARG A 645 -2.96 28.78 7.54
C ARG A 645 -3.12 28.67 6.02
N ILE A 646 -3.48 29.77 5.39
CA ILE A 646 -3.50 29.92 3.94
C ILE A 646 -2.25 30.70 3.51
N GLU A 647 -1.50 30.15 2.55
CA GLU A 647 -0.37 30.81 1.90
C GLU A 647 -0.54 30.75 0.38
N ASP A 648 -1.15 31.79 -0.17
CA ASP A 648 -1.31 31.93 -1.63
C ASP A 648 -0.12 32.67 -2.23
N SER A 649 0.38 32.19 -3.38
CA SER A 649 1.61 32.74 -3.96
C SER A 649 1.37 33.93 -4.90
N ASP A 650 0.16 34.07 -5.43
CA ASP A 650 -0.23 35.20 -6.27
C ASP A 650 -1.38 36.06 -5.69
N ALA A 651 -1.90 35.65 -4.53
CA ALA A 651 -2.90 36.37 -3.73
C ALA A 651 -4.25 36.58 -4.45
N GLN A 652 -4.52 35.73 -5.45
CA GLN A 652 -5.77 35.71 -6.19
C GLN A 652 -6.61 34.50 -5.75
N GLY A 653 -7.83 34.75 -5.32
CA GLY A 653 -8.72 33.70 -4.89
C GLY A 653 -9.78 34.22 -3.95
N GLN A 654 -10.41 33.29 -3.26
CA GLN A 654 -11.48 33.55 -2.31
C GLN A 654 -11.41 32.58 -1.12
N ILE A 655 -11.99 33.00 -0.01
CA ILE A 655 -12.07 32.19 1.20
C ILE A 655 -13.55 32.05 1.58
N ILE A 656 -14.01 30.81 1.68
CA ILE A 656 -15.31 30.46 2.22
C ILE A 656 -15.09 30.06 3.69
N PHE A 657 -15.73 30.78 4.61
CA PHE A 657 -15.66 30.57 6.05
C PHE A 657 -17.06 30.32 6.59
N ASP A 658 -17.29 29.13 7.16
CA ASP A 658 -18.62 28.74 7.66
C ASP A 658 -19.76 28.97 6.64
N ASP A 659 -19.53 28.51 5.41
CA ASP A 659 -20.49 28.63 4.29
C ASP A 659 -20.81 30.08 3.85
N HIS A 660 -19.94 31.04 4.19
CA HIS A 660 -20.00 32.43 3.72
C HIS A 660 -18.72 32.85 3.00
N LEU A 661 -18.86 33.65 1.95
CA LEU A 661 -17.74 34.25 1.24
C LEU A 661 -17.16 35.41 2.06
N LEU A 662 -15.86 35.34 2.39
CA LEU A 662 -15.22 36.43 3.10
C LEU A 662 -15.01 37.65 2.17
N GLN A 663 -15.78 38.71 2.42
CA GLN A 663 -15.67 39.99 1.71
C GLN A 663 -14.84 41.05 2.46
N GLY A 664 -14.64 40.87 3.77
CA GLY A 664 -13.80 41.73 4.60
C GLY A 664 -14.53 42.43 5.74
N GLY A 665 -14.01 43.57 6.19
CA GLY A 665 -14.46 44.21 7.42
C GLY A 665 -14.30 45.73 7.47
N ILE A 666 -15.13 46.38 8.28
CA ILE A 666 -15.02 47.81 8.63
C ILE A 666 -14.46 48.01 10.04
N ARG A 667 -13.70 49.09 10.24
CA ARG A 667 -13.29 49.56 11.57
C ARG A 667 -14.03 50.84 11.93
N ARG A 668 -14.89 50.74 12.94
CA ARG A 668 -15.68 51.88 13.48
C ARG A 668 -14.92 52.64 14.57
N ALA A 669 -15.39 53.84 14.90
CA ALA A 669 -14.86 54.63 16.01
C ALA A 669 -14.93 53.84 17.33
N GLY A 670 -13.87 53.88 18.14
CA GLY A 670 -13.77 53.14 19.41
C GLY A 670 -13.34 51.68 19.31
N ALA A 671 -13.29 51.08 18.11
CA ALA A 671 -12.75 49.74 17.89
C ALA A 671 -11.23 49.67 18.17
N ALA A 672 -10.72 48.47 18.47
CA ALA A 672 -9.29 48.26 18.63
C ALA A 672 -8.53 48.55 17.32
N ALA A 673 -7.34 49.14 17.43
CA ALA A 673 -6.49 49.35 16.26
C ALA A 673 -6.24 48.03 15.52
N ASN A 674 -6.28 48.06 14.19
CA ASN A 674 -6.08 46.91 13.30
C ASN A 674 -7.14 45.79 13.42
N SER A 675 -8.27 46.04 14.08
CA SER A 675 -9.41 45.12 14.17
C SER A 675 -10.57 45.65 13.35
N TYR A 676 -11.15 44.79 12.51
CA TYR A 676 -12.30 45.07 11.65
C TYR A 676 -13.36 44.00 11.87
N ALA A 677 -14.62 44.30 11.57
CA ALA A 677 -15.73 43.35 11.60
C ALA A 677 -16.49 43.41 10.27
N SER A 678 -16.99 42.28 9.79
CA SER A 678 -17.94 42.24 8.67
C SER A 678 -19.19 43.07 8.99
N LEU A 679 -19.97 43.43 7.97
CA LEU A 679 -21.15 44.29 8.11
C LEU A 679 -22.20 43.65 9.04
N ASP A 680 -22.48 42.36 8.85
CA ASP A 680 -23.29 41.51 9.74
C ASP A 680 -22.71 41.27 11.16
N GLY A 681 -21.47 41.66 11.42
CA GLY A 681 -20.75 41.46 12.67
C GLY A 681 -20.38 40.00 13.02
N ARG A 682 -20.60 39.02 12.13
CA ARG A 682 -20.32 37.59 12.37
C ARG A 682 -18.82 37.26 12.26
N THR A 683 -18.08 38.01 11.44
CA THR A 683 -16.65 37.76 11.19
C THR A 683 -15.78 38.92 11.69
N THR A 684 -14.71 38.56 12.40
CA THR A 684 -13.71 39.50 12.91
C THR A 684 -12.37 39.31 12.19
N TYR A 685 -11.76 40.42 11.81
CA TYR A 685 -10.51 40.46 11.05
C TYR A 685 -9.48 41.25 11.84
N VAL A 686 -8.34 40.63 12.18
CA VAL A 686 -7.29 41.27 12.97
C VAL A 686 -5.97 41.23 12.22
N MET A 687 -5.44 42.40 11.86
CA MET A 687 -4.10 42.51 11.27
C MET A 687 -3.02 42.42 12.35
N SER A 688 -2.25 41.34 12.33
CA SER A 688 -1.13 41.08 13.23
C SER A 688 0.19 41.08 12.45
N GLY A 689 0.77 42.28 12.29
CA GLY A 689 1.95 42.45 11.43
C GLY A 689 1.53 42.42 9.97
N THR A 690 1.88 41.34 9.28
CA THR A 690 1.61 41.08 7.86
C THR A 690 0.55 40.00 7.64
N ASP A 691 0.12 39.35 8.72
CA ASP A 691 -0.83 38.24 8.71
C ASP A 691 -2.22 38.80 9.03
N LEU A 692 -3.23 38.35 8.28
CA LEU A 692 -4.64 38.57 8.61
C LEU A 692 -5.13 37.38 9.43
N ILE A 693 -5.69 37.65 10.61
CA ILE A 693 -6.29 36.63 11.47
C ILE A 693 -7.79 36.78 11.41
N VAL A 694 -8.49 35.76 10.92
CA VAL A 694 -9.96 35.71 10.81
C VAL A 694 -10.52 34.89 11.98
N ASN A 695 -11.42 35.50 12.76
CA ASN A 695 -12.06 34.92 13.95
C ASN A 695 -11.12 34.33 15.01
N GLY A 696 -9.83 34.67 14.95
CA GLY A 696 -8.80 34.09 15.83
C GLY A 696 -8.43 32.65 15.50
N VAL A 697 -8.99 32.07 14.42
CA VAL A 697 -8.86 30.64 14.09
C VAL A 697 -8.28 30.36 12.72
N LEU A 698 -8.45 31.26 11.74
CA LEU A 698 -7.81 31.14 10.43
C LEU A 698 -6.75 32.22 10.28
N ILE A 699 -5.59 31.86 9.73
CA ILE A 699 -4.50 32.79 9.45
C ILE A 699 -4.27 32.85 7.94
N VAL A 700 -4.35 34.04 7.36
CA VAL A 700 -4.03 34.27 5.94
C VAL A 700 -2.68 34.99 5.88
N ASN A 701 -1.66 34.32 5.31
CA ASN A 701 -0.27 34.80 5.29
C ASN A 701 0.33 34.89 3.89
N GLU A 702 0.35 36.12 3.39
CA GLU A 702 0.95 36.51 2.10
C GLU A 702 1.56 37.92 2.14
N ASN A 703 1.77 38.47 3.35
CA ASN A 703 1.83 39.92 3.56
C ASN A 703 0.54 40.61 3.12
N PHE A 704 -0.56 40.13 3.71
CA PHE A 704 -1.92 40.52 3.38
C PHE A 704 -2.08 42.04 3.27
N GLN A 705 -2.75 42.46 2.21
CA GLN A 705 -3.19 43.81 1.91
C GLN A 705 -4.68 43.77 1.61
N SER A 706 -5.39 44.82 2.03
CA SER A 706 -6.79 44.99 1.64
C SER A 706 -6.96 44.85 0.13
N GLY A 707 -7.96 44.06 -0.27
CA GLY A 707 -8.29 43.72 -1.66
C GLY A 707 -7.70 42.39 -2.13
N GLN A 708 -6.73 41.80 -1.42
CA GLN A 708 -6.26 40.43 -1.71
C GLN A 708 -7.31 39.40 -1.29
N MET A 709 -7.38 38.30 -2.02
CA MET A 709 -8.32 37.19 -1.74
C MET A 709 -9.81 37.60 -1.68
N GLY A 710 -10.18 38.72 -2.32
CA GLY A 710 -11.54 39.27 -2.23
C GLY A 710 -11.88 39.92 -0.88
N ILE A 711 -10.91 40.17 0.00
CA ILE A 711 -11.13 40.68 1.35
C ILE A 711 -10.75 42.17 1.45
N GLN A 712 -11.74 43.03 1.63
CA GLN A 712 -11.55 44.48 1.75
C GLN A 712 -11.66 44.96 3.22
N LEU A 713 -10.64 45.66 3.70
CA LEU A 713 -10.61 46.23 5.06
C LEU A 713 -10.71 47.77 4.99
N ARG A 714 -11.88 48.33 5.33
CA ARG A 714 -12.12 49.78 5.33
C ARG A 714 -12.06 50.37 6.74
N ASP A 715 -11.39 51.50 6.91
CA ASP A 715 -11.27 52.20 8.19
C ASP A 715 -12.15 53.44 8.20
N ILE A 716 -13.36 53.29 8.74
CA ILE A 716 -14.36 54.37 8.84
C ILE A 716 -14.38 55.03 10.22
N SER A 717 -13.33 54.81 11.04
CA SER A 717 -13.29 55.38 12.39
C SER A 717 -13.17 56.91 12.43
N GLY A 718 -12.95 57.54 11.26
CA GLY A 718 -12.97 58.99 11.06
C GLY A 718 -14.30 59.56 10.58
N SER A 719 -15.31 58.73 10.28
CA SER A 719 -16.63 59.20 9.83
C SER A 719 -17.36 59.98 10.94
N PRO A 720 -18.31 60.87 10.58
CA PRO A 720 -19.21 61.50 11.53
C PRO A 720 -19.83 60.46 12.48
N HIS A 721 -19.87 60.77 13.77
CA HIS A 721 -20.51 59.91 14.77
C HIS A 721 -21.00 60.76 15.92
N ASP A 722 -21.96 60.24 16.68
CA ASP A 722 -22.38 60.88 17.92
C ASP A 722 -21.18 61.07 18.88
N MET A 723 -20.80 62.34 19.07
CA MET A 723 -19.72 62.75 19.97
C MET A 723 -20.20 62.90 21.43
N GLY A 724 -21.48 62.65 21.67
CA GLY A 724 -22.20 62.88 22.92
C GLY A 724 -22.65 64.32 23.09
N VAL A 725 -23.81 64.50 23.73
CA VAL A 725 -24.45 65.80 23.98
C VAL A 725 -23.45 66.82 24.55
N PRO A 726 -23.24 67.98 23.88
CA PRO A 726 -22.30 69.00 24.35
C PRO A 726 -22.66 69.52 25.74
N THR A 727 -21.66 69.69 26.63
CA THR A 727 -21.88 70.14 28.03
C THR A 727 -21.49 71.60 28.28
N GLY A 728 -21.06 72.32 27.23
CA GLY A 728 -20.73 73.74 27.27
C GLY A 728 -19.25 74.07 27.57
N PRO A 729 -18.94 75.36 27.84
CA PRO A 729 -19.87 76.39 28.26
C PRO A 729 -20.70 77.00 27.12
N PHE A 730 -22.02 76.94 27.24
CA PHE A 730 -22.95 77.70 26.39
C PHE A 730 -23.03 79.15 26.85
N THR A 731 -23.12 80.06 25.89
CA THR A 731 -23.24 81.50 26.13
C THR A 731 -24.62 81.85 26.68
N ASP A 732 -25.66 81.23 26.11
CA ASP A 732 -27.04 81.35 26.55
C ASP A 732 -27.68 79.95 26.64
N THR A 733 -28.66 79.81 27.54
CA THR A 733 -29.46 78.59 27.68
C THR A 733 -30.94 78.97 27.79
N TYR A 734 -31.77 78.42 26.90
CA TYR A 734 -33.22 78.59 26.91
C TYR A 734 -33.89 77.28 27.34
N ILE A 735 -34.92 77.40 28.19
CA ILE A 735 -35.75 76.29 28.65
C ILE A 735 -37.21 76.70 28.39
N GLY A 736 -37.93 75.90 27.61
CA GLY A 736 -39.31 76.12 27.19
C GLY A 736 -40.37 75.58 28.13
N ASP A 737 -41.60 75.53 27.63
CA ASP A 737 -42.80 75.00 28.28
C ASP A 737 -43.52 74.02 27.34
N ASP A 738 -44.67 73.48 27.75
CA ASP A 738 -45.39 72.44 26.97
C ASP A 738 -46.24 73.01 25.81
N GLY A 739 -45.87 74.14 25.18
CA GLY A 739 -46.65 74.77 24.11
C GLY A 739 -45.81 75.29 22.94
N ASN A 740 -46.45 75.42 21.77
CA ASN A 740 -45.82 75.81 20.51
C ASN A 740 -45.16 77.20 20.55
N ASN A 741 -43.84 77.23 20.44
CA ASN A 741 -42.95 78.35 20.63
C ASN A 741 -41.92 78.45 19.49
N ASP A 742 -41.73 79.67 18.97
CA ASP A 742 -40.65 79.96 18.02
C ASP A 742 -39.40 80.43 18.80
N TYR A 743 -38.34 79.62 18.83
CA TYR A 743 -37.06 79.93 19.47
C TYR A 743 -36.02 80.37 18.46
N VAL A 744 -35.71 81.67 18.42
CA VAL A 744 -34.68 82.26 17.54
C VAL A 744 -33.45 82.68 18.32
N GLY A 745 -32.27 82.14 17.96
CA GLY A 745 -30.96 82.56 18.49
C GLY A 745 -30.76 84.08 18.40
N ARG A 746 -30.59 84.75 19.54
CA ARG A 746 -30.29 86.20 19.62
C ARG A 746 -28.83 86.50 19.97
N SER A 747 -28.03 85.49 20.29
CA SER A 747 -26.61 85.66 20.56
C SER A 747 -25.86 85.89 19.26
N THR A 748 -25.07 86.98 19.19
CA THR A 748 -24.17 87.24 18.05
C THR A 748 -22.73 86.83 18.35
N THR A 749 -22.47 86.18 19.49
CA THR A 749 -21.10 85.84 19.96
C THR A 749 -21.12 84.63 20.92
N GLY A 750 -21.16 83.40 20.40
CA GLY A 750 -20.94 82.16 21.17
C GLY A 750 -22.10 81.15 21.13
N SER A 751 -21.80 79.89 21.49
CA SER A 751 -22.71 78.72 21.44
C SER A 751 -23.96 78.84 22.29
N LEU A 752 -25.01 78.14 21.88
CA LEU A 752 -26.35 78.17 22.45
C LEU A 752 -26.82 76.78 22.93
N ALA A 753 -27.66 76.74 23.96
CA ALA A 753 -28.47 75.56 24.27
C ALA A 753 -29.96 75.91 24.36
N ILE A 754 -30.83 75.18 23.66
CA ILE A 754 -32.29 75.30 23.68
C ILE A 754 -32.87 73.95 24.10
N TYR A 755 -33.76 73.96 25.09
CA TYR A 755 -34.57 72.80 25.49
C TYR A 755 -36.04 73.21 25.43
N ALA A 756 -36.77 72.86 24.37
CA ALA A 756 -38.13 73.35 24.13
C ALA A 756 -39.18 72.62 25.01
N ASN A 757 -38.96 71.33 25.30
CA ASN A 757 -39.74 70.42 26.15
C ASN A 757 -40.99 69.85 25.50
N GLY A 758 -41.98 70.64 25.07
CA GLY A 758 -43.06 70.05 24.30
C GLY A 758 -44.04 71.06 23.68
N GLY A 759 -44.93 70.56 22.82
CA GLY A 759 -45.59 71.40 21.81
C GLY A 759 -44.87 71.28 20.48
N ASN A 760 -45.42 71.88 19.41
CA ASN A 760 -44.76 71.89 18.10
C ASN A 760 -43.99 73.20 17.96
N ASP A 761 -42.69 73.12 18.03
CA ASP A 761 -41.74 74.22 18.17
C ASP A 761 -40.93 74.44 16.89
N THR A 762 -40.33 75.62 16.76
CA THR A 762 -39.34 75.88 15.71
C THR A 762 -38.09 76.46 16.33
N LEU A 763 -36.99 75.71 16.23
CA LEU A 763 -35.72 75.99 16.88
C LEU A 763 -34.71 76.43 15.84
N TYR A 764 -34.05 77.54 16.14
CA TYR A 764 -33.03 78.12 15.29
C TYR A 764 -31.74 78.36 16.09
N GLY A 765 -30.64 77.78 15.65
CA GLY A 765 -29.29 78.10 16.12
C GLY A 765 -28.79 79.44 15.56
N ASP A 766 -27.48 79.64 15.54
CA ASP A 766 -26.89 80.91 15.17
C ASP A 766 -27.03 81.25 13.66
N HIS A 767 -26.90 82.54 13.33
CA HIS A 767 -27.49 83.10 12.10
C HIS A 767 -26.57 84.03 11.30
N ALA A 768 -25.27 84.11 11.61
CA ALA A 768 -24.40 85.11 10.99
C ALA A 768 -22.95 84.64 10.70
N PRO A 769 -22.56 84.45 9.42
CA PRO A 769 -21.21 84.01 9.04
C PRO A 769 -20.03 84.90 9.46
N PRO A 770 -20.14 86.23 9.70
CA PRO A 770 -18.97 87.02 10.12
C PRO A 770 -18.63 86.95 11.62
N THR A 771 -19.44 86.31 12.47
CA THR A 771 -19.25 86.32 13.93
C THR A 771 -18.60 85.05 14.52
N GLY A 772 -18.48 83.98 13.73
CA GLY A 772 -17.92 82.68 14.12
C GLY A 772 -18.87 81.55 13.70
N SER A 773 -18.36 80.32 13.64
CA SER A 773 -19.17 79.09 13.64
C SER A 773 -19.21 78.57 15.08
N PHE A 774 -20.40 78.41 15.65
CA PHE A 774 -20.56 78.01 17.05
C PHE A 774 -21.36 76.71 17.13
N GLN A 775 -21.01 75.84 18.07
CA GLN A 775 -21.67 74.54 18.25
C GLN A 775 -22.86 74.70 19.18
N ASP A 776 -24.07 74.68 18.64
CA ASP A 776 -25.32 74.84 19.36
C ASP A 776 -25.92 73.47 19.75
N LEU A 777 -26.73 73.44 20.81
CA LEU A 777 -27.53 72.28 21.23
C LEU A 777 -29.01 72.67 21.15
N LEU A 778 -29.79 72.02 20.28
CA LEU A 778 -31.21 72.26 20.08
C LEU A 778 -31.98 70.98 20.40
N ASP A 779 -32.78 70.99 21.47
CA ASP A 779 -33.59 69.87 21.93
C ASP A 779 -35.08 70.27 21.86
N GLY A 780 -35.86 69.58 21.02
CA GLY A 780 -37.28 69.83 20.76
C GLY A 780 -38.17 69.29 21.89
N GLY A 781 -37.98 68.03 22.25
CA GLY A 781 -38.75 67.36 23.28
C GLY A 781 -40.00 66.71 22.69
N ALA A 782 -41.18 66.94 23.23
CA ALA A 782 -42.40 66.26 22.78
C ALA A 782 -43.27 67.11 21.85
N GLY A 783 -43.39 66.74 20.59
CA GLY A 783 -44.24 67.37 19.58
C GLY A 783 -43.62 67.20 18.21
N ASN A 784 -44.15 67.90 17.22
CA ASN A 784 -43.58 67.89 15.87
C ASN A 784 -42.82 69.20 15.65
N ASP A 785 -41.51 69.14 15.74
CA ASP A 785 -40.60 70.26 15.82
C ASP A 785 -39.83 70.49 14.52
N VAL A 786 -39.28 71.70 14.37
CA VAL A 786 -38.50 72.08 13.19
C VAL A 786 -37.18 72.72 13.61
N PHE A 787 -36.07 72.16 13.14
CA PHE A 787 -34.71 72.58 13.49
C PHE A 787 -33.99 73.26 12.33
N PHE A 788 -33.29 74.35 12.63
CA PHE A 788 -32.35 75.01 11.75
C PHE A 788 -31.04 75.19 12.52
N GLY A 789 -30.05 74.32 12.26
CA GLY A 789 -28.74 74.31 12.95
C GLY A 789 -28.02 75.66 12.82
N GLY A 790 -27.58 76.02 11.62
CA GLY A 790 -26.97 77.33 11.38
C GLY A 790 -25.57 77.20 10.83
N TYR A 791 -24.58 77.86 11.45
CA TYR A 791 -23.17 77.68 11.10
C TYR A 791 -22.43 77.11 12.32
N GLY A 792 -21.99 75.86 12.24
CA GLY A 792 -21.44 75.19 13.41
C GLY A 792 -21.34 73.70 13.17
N ASP A 793 -20.89 72.98 14.20
CA ASP A 793 -21.21 71.56 14.32
C ASP A 793 -22.30 71.50 15.40
N ASP A 794 -23.55 71.62 14.98
CA ASP A 794 -24.71 71.73 15.87
C ASP A 794 -25.24 70.35 16.25
N TYR A 795 -25.84 70.25 17.44
CA TYR A 795 -26.39 69.01 17.98
C TYR A 795 -27.90 69.16 18.15
N LEU A 796 -28.67 68.43 17.34
CA LEU A 796 -30.12 68.52 17.20
C LEU A 796 -30.76 67.24 17.76
N ILE A 797 -31.73 67.39 18.67
CA ILE A 797 -32.47 66.28 19.29
C ILE A 797 -33.96 66.55 19.06
N GLY A 798 -34.62 65.69 18.30
CA GLY A 798 -36.05 65.73 18.02
C GLY A 798 -36.87 65.47 19.28
N GLY A 799 -36.89 64.21 19.71
CA GLY A 799 -37.61 63.73 20.86
C GLY A 799 -38.81 62.89 20.43
N SER A 800 -40.02 63.18 20.91
CA SER A 800 -41.19 62.39 20.51
C SER A 800 -42.12 63.16 19.59
N GLY A 801 -42.43 62.65 18.41
CA GLY A 801 -43.28 63.25 17.38
C GLY A 801 -42.53 63.38 16.05
N ASP A 802 -43.22 63.78 14.98
CA ASP A 802 -42.61 63.82 13.64
C ASP A 802 -41.83 65.12 13.45
N ASP A 803 -40.51 65.05 13.47
CA ASP A 803 -39.58 66.18 13.51
C ASP A 803 -38.90 66.46 12.17
N TYR A 804 -38.46 67.70 11.97
CA TYR A 804 -37.87 68.17 10.71
C TYR A 804 -36.56 68.92 10.94
N ALA A 805 -35.42 68.34 10.55
CA ALA A 805 -34.11 68.95 10.69
C ALA A 805 -33.51 69.42 9.36
N PHE A 806 -33.10 70.69 9.30
CA PHE A 806 -32.27 71.24 8.24
C PHE A 806 -30.83 71.37 8.73
N MET A 807 -29.99 70.45 8.28
CA MET A 807 -28.61 70.27 8.76
C MET A 807 -27.61 70.99 7.85
N THR A 808 -26.46 71.40 8.39
CA THR A 808 -25.34 72.07 7.72
C THR A 808 -24.02 71.42 8.15
N GLY A 809 -22.96 71.52 7.33
CA GLY A 809 -21.75 70.68 7.47
C GLY A 809 -21.21 70.52 8.90
N GLY A 810 -21.20 69.29 9.43
CA GLY A 810 -20.75 68.97 10.79
C GLY A 810 -21.87 68.73 11.82
N ASP A 811 -23.13 69.00 11.46
CA ASP A 811 -24.27 68.83 12.35
C ASP A 811 -24.59 67.35 12.64
N ILE A 812 -25.16 67.13 13.83
CA ILE A 812 -25.64 65.84 14.33
C ILE A 812 -27.15 65.97 14.59
N PHE A 813 -27.95 65.03 14.07
CA PHE A 813 -29.39 64.92 14.37
C PHE A 813 -29.73 63.57 14.99
N LEU A 814 -30.55 63.59 16.05
CA LEU A 814 -31.15 62.41 16.69
C LEU A 814 -32.67 62.62 16.73
N GLY A 815 -33.43 61.86 15.95
CA GLY A 815 -34.90 61.95 15.87
C GLY A 815 -35.61 61.41 17.11
N GLU A 816 -35.19 60.22 17.57
CA GLU A 816 -35.79 59.45 18.68
C GLU A 816 -37.10 58.72 18.31
N ASP A 817 -38.29 59.19 18.70
CA ASP A 817 -39.57 58.50 18.44
C ASP A 817 -40.44 59.35 17.48
N GLY A 818 -40.73 58.91 16.26
CA GLY A 818 -41.56 59.66 15.31
C GLY A 818 -41.23 59.32 13.86
N ASP A 819 -42.05 59.78 12.90
CA ASP A 819 -41.63 59.75 11.49
C ASP A 819 -40.80 61.01 11.20
N ASP A 820 -39.47 60.92 11.29
CA ASP A 820 -38.56 62.06 11.28
C ASP A 820 -37.95 62.35 9.92
N TYR A 821 -37.59 63.62 9.70
CA TYR A 821 -37.13 64.12 8.40
C TYR A 821 -35.87 64.97 8.55
N ALA A 822 -34.70 64.43 8.21
CA ALA A 822 -33.43 65.16 8.24
C ALA A 822 -32.91 65.43 6.83
N VAL A 823 -32.51 66.67 6.53
CA VAL A 823 -32.04 67.07 5.20
C VAL A 823 -30.84 68.01 5.29
N GLY A 824 -29.72 67.65 4.65
CA GLY A 824 -28.56 68.53 4.52
C GLY A 824 -28.80 69.77 3.62
N VAL A 825 -28.37 70.96 4.02
CA VAL A 825 -28.43 72.23 3.28
C VAL A 825 -27.19 73.11 3.48
N ALA A 826 -26.78 73.85 2.44
CA ALA A 826 -25.60 74.74 2.45
C ALA A 826 -25.81 76.03 3.25
N ASP A 827 -27.00 76.63 3.12
CA ASP A 827 -27.39 77.90 3.73
C ASP A 827 -28.89 78.15 3.44
N PHE A 828 -29.72 78.19 4.47
CA PHE A 828 -31.16 78.45 4.36
C PHE A 828 -31.48 79.89 3.93
N TRP A 829 -30.54 80.84 4.07
CA TRP A 829 -30.79 82.29 3.91
C TRP A 829 -30.24 82.90 2.62
N ASP A 830 -29.76 82.09 1.68
CA ASP A 830 -29.41 82.59 0.35
C ASP A 830 -30.67 83.11 -0.39
N SER A 831 -30.60 84.35 -0.89
CA SER A 831 -31.64 84.96 -1.73
C SER A 831 -31.99 84.19 -3.01
N THR A 832 -31.24 83.14 -3.34
CA THR A 832 -31.48 82.23 -4.47
C THR A 832 -32.10 80.88 -4.09
N GLY A 833 -32.40 80.67 -2.80
CA GLY A 833 -33.01 79.46 -2.24
C GLY A 833 -31.99 78.53 -1.57
N PRO A 834 -32.46 77.51 -0.83
CA PRO A 834 -31.61 76.50 -0.22
C PRO A 834 -30.76 75.82 -1.29
N ARG A 835 -29.45 75.73 -1.06
CA ARG A 835 -28.53 74.92 -1.88
C ARG A 835 -28.11 73.68 -1.09
N ILE A 836 -27.66 72.64 -1.76
CA ILE A 836 -26.95 71.53 -1.09
C ILE A 836 -25.55 72.03 -0.74
N GLY A 837 -25.14 71.81 0.51
CA GLY A 837 -23.84 72.24 1.02
C GLY A 837 -22.72 71.29 0.61
N SER A 838 -21.59 71.43 1.30
CA SER A 838 -20.46 70.52 1.17
C SER A 838 -19.95 70.28 2.58
N GLY A 839 -20.28 69.13 3.15
CA GLY A 839 -20.09 68.81 4.55
C GLY A 839 -20.55 67.39 4.84
N ALA A 840 -19.97 66.81 5.88
CA ALA A 840 -20.26 65.47 6.38
C ALA A 840 -21.17 65.59 7.62
N HIS A 841 -22.18 64.73 7.74
CA HIS A 841 -23.20 64.78 8.80
C HIS A 841 -23.46 63.44 9.45
N TYR A 842 -24.07 63.48 10.64
CA TYR A 842 -24.61 62.30 11.30
C TYR A 842 -26.11 62.52 11.54
N ALA A 843 -26.95 61.58 11.10
CA ALA A 843 -28.36 61.57 11.43
C ALA A 843 -28.79 60.17 11.87
N ASP A 844 -29.57 60.11 12.94
CA ASP A 844 -30.18 58.90 13.49
C ASP A 844 -31.67 59.18 13.63
N GLY A 845 -32.52 58.45 12.88
CA GLY A 845 -33.97 58.62 12.87
C GLY A 845 -34.60 58.11 14.15
N GLY A 846 -34.29 56.86 14.51
CA GLY A 846 -34.74 56.27 15.76
C GLY A 846 -35.89 55.29 15.53
N ALA A 847 -37.11 55.62 15.94
CA ALA A 847 -38.27 54.74 15.83
C ALA A 847 -39.42 55.43 15.10
N GLY A 848 -39.79 54.89 13.95
CA GLY A 848 -40.81 55.42 13.05
C GLY A 848 -40.32 55.25 11.61
N ASN A 849 -41.09 55.76 10.64
CA ASN A 849 -40.69 55.68 9.23
C ASN A 849 -40.01 56.99 8.82
N ASP A 850 -38.68 56.97 8.83
CA ASP A 850 -37.84 58.14 8.75
C ASP A 850 -37.37 58.42 7.33
N MET A 851 -37.03 59.69 7.05
CA MET A 851 -36.45 60.10 5.78
C MET A 851 -35.21 60.96 6.02
N LEU A 852 -34.04 60.37 5.81
CA LEU A 852 -32.75 61.00 6.05
C LEU A 852 -32.03 61.22 4.71
N LEU A 853 -31.73 62.47 4.40
CA LEU A 853 -31.10 62.88 3.14
C LEU A 853 -29.81 63.65 3.43
N GLY A 854 -28.69 63.07 3.05
CA GLY A 854 -27.37 63.69 3.17
C GLY A 854 -27.14 64.84 2.19
N GLU A 855 -25.90 65.30 2.16
CA GLU A 855 -25.44 66.55 1.57
C GLU A 855 -24.51 66.32 0.38
N ILE A 856 -23.27 66.82 0.39
CA ILE A 856 -22.22 66.43 -0.55
C ILE A 856 -20.99 66.15 0.31
N GLY A 857 -20.45 64.94 0.23
CA GLY A 857 -19.39 64.44 1.10
C GLY A 857 -19.91 63.33 2.02
N GLY A 858 -18.99 62.59 2.64
CA GLY A 858 -19.34 61.36 3.35
C GLY A 858 -20.18 61.58 4.61
N ASP A 859 -21.40 61.06 4.58
CA ASP A 859 -22.44 61.15 5.60
C ASP A 859 -22.64 59.82 6.34
N VAL A 860 -23.23 59.88 7.54
CA VAL A 860 -23.63 58.72 8.34
C VAL A 860 -25.11 58.84 8.68
N LEU A 861 -25.94 58.00 8.08
CA LEU A 861 -27.40 58.01 8.26
C LEU A 861 -27.85 56.66 8.83
N LEU A 862 -28.59 56.69 9.93
CA LEU A 862 -29.15 55.51 10.60
C LEU A 862 -30.68 55.66 10.65
N GLY A 863 -31.43 54.75 10.04
CA GLY A 863 -32.90 54.77 10.05
C GLY A 863 -33.44 54.38 11.41
N GLY A 864 -33.16 53.15 11.83
CA GLY A 864 -33.49 52.65 13.15
C GLY A 864 -34.60 51.61 13.08
N ALA A 865 -35.83 51.94 13.49
CA ALA A 865 -36.94 51.01 13.50
C ALA A 865 -38.16 51.56 12.77
N GLY A 866 -38.48 51.02 11.61
CA GLY A 866 -39.59 51.38 10.74
C GLY A 866 -39.19 51.18 9.28
N ASP A 867 -40.07 51.53 8.35
CA ASP A 867 -39.77 51.49 6.92
C ASP A 867 -39.14 52.83 6.50
N ASP A 868 -37.82 52.89 6.43
CA ASP A 868 -37.04 54.12 6.32
C ASP A 868 -36.56 54.42 4.90
N ILE A 869 -36.26 55.70 4.62
CA ILE A 869 -35.67 56.16 3.35
C ILE A 869 -34.39 56.93 3.64
N LEU A 870 -33.27 56.30 3.35
CA LEU A 870 -31.94 56.86 3.52
C LEU A 870 -31.32 57.14 2.15
N ARG A 871 -30.76 58.32 1.99
CA ARG A 871 -30.07 58.69 0.77
C ARG A 871 -28.84 59.51 1.09
N GLY A 872 -27.68 58.99 0.73
CA GLY A 872 -26.40 59.64 0.91
C GLY A 872 -26.39 61.00 0.23
N GLU A 873 -26.64 61.02 -1.09
CA GLU A 873 -26.50 62.25 -1.86
C GLU A 873 -27.57 62.47 -2.93
N ASN A 874 -27.44 63.57 -3.68
CA ASN A 874 -28.22 63.95 -4.86
C ASN A 874 -29.75 63.95 -4.70
N ARG A 875 -30.38 65.07 -5.04
CA ARG A 875 -31.85 65.18 -4.93
C ARG A 875 -32.52 64.91 -6.26
N PRO A 876 -33.39 63.88 -6.38
CA PRO A 876 -34.23 63.71 -7.56
C PRO A 876 -35.14 64.92 -7.73
N THR A 877 -35.57 65.17 -8.97
CA THR A 877 -36.37 66.36 -9.29
C THR A 877 -37.67 66.38 -8.47
N GLY A 878 -37.84 67.37 -7.59
CA GLY A 878 -39.08 67.58 -6.82
C GLY A 878 -39.15 66.95 -5.42
N TRP A 879 -38.02 66.57 -4.83
CA TRP A 879 -37.99 65.89 -3.52
C TRP A 879 -38.03 66.78 -2.26
N VAL A 880 -37.76 68.10 -2.29
CA VAL A 880 -38.15 69.02 -1.18
C VAL A 880 -38.47 70.43 -1.72
N GLY A 881 -39.55 71.06 -1.23
CA GLY A 881 -39.99 72.41 -1.62
C GLY A 881 -40.48 73.26 -0.45
N LEU A 882 -40.12 74.56 -0.46
CA LEU A 882 -40.41 75.51 0.62
C LEU A 882 -41.88 76.07 0.61
N VAL A 883 -42.70 76.11 1.69
CA VAL A 883 -43.78 77.12 1.93
C VAL A 883 -44.17 77.38 3.42
N TYR A 884 -44.10 78.66 3.83
CA TYR A 884 -44.71 79.27 5.02
C TYR A 884 -46.28 79.21 5.04
N ASP A 885 -46.86 78.68 6.13
CA ASP A 885 -48.24 78.85 6.70
C ASP A 885 -48.98 77.52 6.98
N ASN A 886 -48.85 77.05 8.24
CA ASN A 886 -49.61 75.97 8.91
C ASN A 886 -49.50 74.55 8.32
N PHE A 887 -48.30 73.97 8.44
CA PHE A 887 -48.04 72.52 8.57
C PHE A 887 -48.53 71.66 7.40
N MET A 888 -47.93 71.85 6.20
CA MET A 888 -47.75 70.89 5.09
C MET A 888 -47.09 71.63 3.91
N TRP A 889 -45.84 71.27 3.58
CA TRP A 889 -45.09 71.88 2.47
C TRP A 889 -45.37 71.08 1.17
N ASN A 890 -45.95 71.70 0.14
CA ASN A 890 -46.28 71.02 -1.12
C ASN A 890 -45.07 70.95 -2.09
N ARG A 891 -44.93 69.83 -2.81
CA ARG A 891 -43.86 69.55 -3.79
C ARG A 891 -43.80 70.59 -4.92
N THR A 892 -42.75 71.39 -4.97
CA THR A 892 -42.42 72.19 -6.15
C THR A 892 -41.07 71.71 -6.68
N ALA A 893 -40.98 71.47 -7.99
CA ALA A 893 -39.78 70.93 -8.63
C ALA A 893 -38.56 71.86 -8.44
N GLN A 894 -37.64 71.49 -7.55
CA GLN A 894 -36.25 71.91 -7.65
C GLN A 894 -35.57 71.11 -8.76
N ALA A 895 -34.66 71.74 -9.51
CA ALA A 895 -33.83 71.03 -10.47
C ALA A 895 -32.95 70.02 -9.72
N ALA A 896 -32.71 68.85 -10.31
CA ALA A 896 -31.81 67.86 -9.73
C ALA A 896 -30.46 68.54 -9.43
N VAL A 897 -29.98 68.38 -8.20
CA VAL A 897 -28.62 68.73 -7.82
C VAL A 897 -27.86 67.42 -7.83
N VAL A 898 -26.86 67.37 -8.70
CA VAL A 898 -25.99 66.23 -8.91
C VAL A 898 -24.61 66.66 -8.40
N SER A 899 -24.19 66.07 -7.29
CA SER A 899 -22.80 65.93 -6.84
C SER A 899 -21.97 65.52 -8.04
N ALA A 900 -20.78 66.10 -8.20
CA ALA A 900 -19.91 65.79 -9.34
C ALA A 900 -18.82 64.78 -8.97
N SER A 901 -18.74 64.36 -7.71
CA SER A 901 -17.70 63.50 -7.17
C SER A 901 -18.20 62.27 -6.42
N GLY A 902 -19.43 62.30 -5.90
CA GLY A 902 -19.86 61.32 -4.88
C GLY A 902 -19.19 61.59 -3.52
N GLY A 903 -19.80 61.11 -2.44
CA GLY A 903 -19.29 61.10 -1.06
C GLY A 903 -19.23 59.64 -0.59
N ASP A 904 -18.27 59.29 0.26
CA ASP A 904 -18.22 57.91 0.80
C ASP A 904 -19.14 57.85 2.03
N ASP A 905 -20.38 57.37 1.85
CA ASP A 905 -21.44 57.39 2.84
C ASP A 905 -21.56 56.07 3.62
N TYR A 906 -22.11 56.15 4.83
CA TYR A 906 -22.52 54.99 5.63
C TYR A 906 -24.02 55.09 5.93
N LEU A 907 -24.80 54.16 5.39
CA LEU A 907 -26.25 54.08 5.53
C LEU A 907 -26.64 52.77 6.21
N ASP A 908 -27.51 52.84 7.21
CA ASP A 908 -27.96 51.68 8.01
C ASP A 908 -29.47 51.80 8.22
N GLY A 909 -30.26 50.95 7.56
CA GLY A 909 -31.73 50.97 7.62
C GLY A 909 -32.24 50.54 8.99
N GLY A 910 -31.76 49.41 9.48
CA GLY A 910 -32.06 48.90 10.80
C GLY A 910 -33.15 47.84 10.74
N ALA A 911 -34.36 48.13 11.22
CA ALA A 911 -35.45 47.15 11.26
C ALA A 911 -36.70 47.68 10.56
N GLY A 912 -37.14 47.00 9.51
CA GLY A 912 -38.28 47.36 8.67
C GLY A 912 -37.89 47.17 7.20
N ASN A 913 -38.76 47.57 6.28
CA ASN A 913 -38.48 47.41 4.85
C ASN A 913 -37.98 48.73 4.26
N ASP A 914 -36.67 48.86 4.18
CA ASP A 914 -35.97 50.12 3.97
C ASP A 914 -35.61 50.38 2.50
N LEU A 915 -35.36 51.65 2.17
CA LEU A 915 -34.82 52.09 0.90
C LEU A 915 -33.55 52.90 1.15
N LEU A 916 -32.40 52.32 0.80
CA LEU A 916 -31.09 52.95 0.92
C LEU A 916 -30.53 53.26 -0.47
N VAL A 917 -30.01 54.48 -0.65
CA VAL A 917 -29.36 54.90 -1.90
C VAL A 917 -28.08 55.68 -1.62
N GLY A 918 -26.93 55.18 -2.08
CA GLY A 918 -25.62 55.81 -1.89
C GLY A 918 -25.45 57.11 -2.68
N ASP A 919 -25.81 57.10 -3.97
CA ASP A 919 -25.76 58.25 -4.87
C ASP A 919 -24.34 58.69 -5.33
N GLY A 920 -23.38 57.76 -5.25
CA GLY A 920 -22.05 57.85 -5.83
C GLY A 920 -20.97 58.06 -4.79
N GLY A 921 -19.80 57.45 -4.97
CA GLY A 921 -18.77 57.38 -3.94
C GLY A 921 -18.60 55.93 -3.47
N ASN A 922 -17.73 55.63 -2.52
CA ASN A 922 -17.55 54.25 -2.06
C ASN A 922 -18.38 54.03 -0.80
N ASP A 923 -19.64 53.68 -0.99
CA ASP A 923 -20.65 53.68 0.07
C ASP A 923 -20.66 52.35 0.84
N ILE A 924 -21.20 52.39 2.05
CA ILE A 924 -21.54 51.21 2.86
C ILE A 924 -23.02 51.30 3.20
N LEU A 925 -23.80 50.34 2.72
CA LEU A 925 -25.25 50.25 2.91
C LEU A 925 -25.57 48.95 3.65
N ILE A 926 -26.32 49.05 4.75
CA ILE A 926 -26.78 47.90 5.53
C ILE A 926 -28.31 48.00 5.62
N GLY A 927 -29.04 47.01 5.10
CA GLY A 927 -30.50 46.95 5.19
C GLY A 927 -30.93 46.64 6.61
N GLY A 928 -30.54 45.47 7.10
CA GLY A 928 -30.76 45.04 8.47
C GLY A 928 -31.82 43.94 8.52
N ALA A 929 -33.00 44.21 9.06
CA ALA A 929 -34.06 43.21 9.16
C ALA A 929 -35.33 43.66 8.47
N GLY A 930 -35.75 42.97 7.41
CA GLY A 930 -36.92 43.26 6.59
C GLY A 930 -36.63 43.00 5.13
N ASP A 931 -37.60 43.21 4.24
CA ASP A 931 -37.37 43.08 2.79
C ASP A 931 -36.91 44.43 2.22
N ASP A 932 -35.60 44.63 2.11
CA ASP A 932 -34.94 45.90 1.86
C ASP A 932 -34.61 46.15 0.38
N ARG A 933 -34.36 47.43 0.05
CA ARG A 933 -33.84 47.84 -1.27
C ARG A 933 -32.63 48.73 -1.13
N LEU A 934 -31.49 48.20 -1.54
CA LEU A 934 -30.21 48.88 -1.49
C LEU A 934 -29.72 49.17 -2.91
N TYR A 935 -29.33 50.41 -3.13
CA TYR A 935 -28.74 50.88 -4.39
C TYR A 935 -27.45 51.64 -4.07
N GLY A 936 -26.30 51.14 -4.50
CA GLY A 936 -25.07 51.94 -4.44
C GLY A 936 -25.25 53.23 -5.25
N GLU A 937 -25.79 53.07 -6.47
CA GLU A 937 -26.02 54.19 -7.39
C GLU A 937 -27.48 54.48 -7.73
N SER A 938 -27.81 55.77 -7.94
CA SER A 938 -29.20 56.24 -7.98
C SER A 938 -29.84 56.46 -9.36
N ASP A 939 -29.05 56.50 -10.43
CA ASP A 939 -29.54 56.74 -11.78
C ASP A 939 -28.87 55.78 -12.76
N PHE A 940 -29.65 54.81 -13.26
CA PHE A 940 -29.34 53.84 -14.32
C PHE A 940 -28.83 54.46 -15.65
N ALA A 941 -28.55 55.77 -15.70
CA ALA A 941 -28.22 56.52 -16.89
C ALA A 941 -27.01 57.48 -16.72
N GLN A 942 -26.57 57.81 -15.50
CA GLN A 942 -25.48 58.75 -15.22
C GLN A 942 -24.81 58.43 -13.88
N THR A 943 -23.96 57.42 -13.84
CA THR A 943 -23.25 57.06 -12.61
C THR A 943 -21.91 57.79 -12.52
N ILE A 944 -21.74 58.50 -11.41
CA ILE A 944 -20.41 58.61 -10.80
C ILE A 944 -20.11 57.19 -10.32
N SER A 945 -18.92 56.67 -10.56
CA SER A 945 -18.61 55.29 -10.16
C SER A 945 -18.16 55.25 -8.70
N GLY A 946 -18.56 54.21 -8.00
CA GLY A 946 -18.31 53.95 -6.60
C GLY A 946 -18.03 52.48 -6.34
N ASP A 947 -17.02 52.14 -5.53
CA ASP A 947 -16.83 50.75 -5.09
C ASP A 947 -17.65 50.56 -3.79
N ASP A 948 -18.86 50.06 -3.91
CA ASP A 948 -19.85 50.02 -2.83
C ASP A 948 -19.81 48.72 -2.02
N TRP A 949 -20.33 48.76 -0.80
CA TRP A 949 -20.51 47.58 0.03
C TRP A 949 -21.92 47.51 0.59
N LEU A 950 -22.72 46.58 0.09
CA LEU A 950 -24.14 46.40 0.41
C LEU A 950 -24.33 45.08 1.17
N ASP A 951 -25.08 45.13 2.27
CA ASP A 951 -25.50 43.95 3.04
C ASP A 951 -27.02 44.02 3.29
N GLY A 952 -27.77 43.05 2.79
CA GLY A 952 -29.24 42.98 2.92
C GLY A 952 -29.64 42.66 4.36
N GLY A 953 -29.15 41.54 4.87
CA GLY A 953 -29.35 41.12 6.25
C GLY A 953 -30.40 40.01 6.37
N GLU A 954 -31.42 40.18 7.21
CA GLU A 954 -32.52 39.21 7.32
C GLU A 954 -33.70 39.66 6.45
N GLY A 955 -34.12 38.87 5.45
CA GLY A 955 -35.26 39.21 4.61
C GLY A 955 -35.07 38.78 3.15
N ASN A 956 -36.00 39.14 2.27
CA ASN A 956 -35.82 38.92 0.83
C ASN A 956 -35.46 40.25 0.18
N ASP A 957 -34.18 40.47 0.00
CA ASP A 957 -33.63 41.78 -0.30
C ASP A 957 -33.38 41.97 -1.79
N TRP A 958 -33.35 43.25 -2.19
CA TRP A 958 -32.90 43.64 -3.52
C TRP A 958 -31.70 44.57 -3.40
N LEU A 959 -30.53 44.05 -3.76
CA LEU A 959 -29.27 44.78 -3.82
C LEU A 959 -28.88 45.06 -5.27
N ALA A 960 -28.49 46.30 -5.54
CA ALA A 960 -27.88 46.71 -6.80
C ALA A 960 -26.64 47.57 -6.53
N GLY A 961 -25.46 47.08 -6.88
CA GLY A 961 -24.19 47.80 -6.72
C GLY A 961 -24.17 49.05 -7.57
N GLY A 962 -24.13 48.89 -8.89
CA GLY A 962 -24.31 49.98 -9.82
C GLY A 962 -23.20 50.07 -10.85
N ALA A 963 -22.14 50.81 -10.54
CA ALA A 963 -20.98 50.95 -11.41
C ALA A 963 -19.73 51.13 -10.56
N GLY A 964 -18.83 50.17 -10.57
CA GLY A 964 -17.67 50.13 -9.69
C GLY A 964 -17.45 48.72 -9.20
N ALA A 965 -16.40 48.47 -8.42
CA ALA A 965 -16.13 47.13 -7.91
C ALA A 965 -16.89 46.93 -6.60
N ASP A 966 -18.06 46.31 -6.68
CA ASP A 966 -19.02 46.28 -5.58
C ASP A 966 -18.96 44.95 -4.80
N PHE A 967 -19.26 45.06 -3.50
CA PHE A 967 -19.39 43.91 -2.59
C PHE A 967 -20.85 43.82 -2.15
N LEU A 968 -21.53 42.72 -2.48
CA LEU A 968 -22.94 42.50 -2.15
C LEU A 968 -23.09 41.22 -1.33
N SER A 969 -23.81 41.30 -0.21
CA SER A 969 -24.19 40.19 0.65
C SER A 969 -25.71 40.18 0.80
N GLY A 970 -26.37 39.10 0.39
CA GLY A 970 -27.83 38.93 0.55
C GLY A 970 -28.18 38.74 2.02
N GLY A 971 -27.64 37.67 2.61
CA GLY A 971 -27.82 37.37 4.02
C GLY A 971 -28.74 36.17 4.21
N ASP A 972 -29.76 36.29 5.05
CA ASP A 972 -30.74 35.24 5.31
C ASP A 972 -32.06 35.56 4.55
N GLY A 973 -32.40 34.80 3.50
CA GLY A 973 -33.67 34.86 2.77
C GLY A 973 -33.49 34.67 1.27
N ASP A 974 -34.56 34.81 0.47
CA ASP A 974 -34.46 34.61 -1.00
C ASP A 974 -34.12 35.95 -1.69
N ASP A 975 -32.83 36.19 -1.96
CA ASP A 975 -32.33 37.51 -2.33
C ASP A 975 -32.14 37.72 -3.85
N LEU A 976 -32.13 38.99 -4.27
CA LEU A 976 -31.75 39.40 -5.63
C LEU A 976 -30.54 40.35 -5.56
N LEU A 977 -29.39 39.87 -6.03
CA LEU A 977 -28.15 40.63 -6.09
C LEU A 977 -27.79 40.92 -7.55
N ILE A 978 -27.51 42.19 -7.83
CA ILE A 978 -27.06 42.67 -9.15
C ILE A 978 -25.82 43.52 -8.91
N GLY A 979 -24.65 43.10 -9.39
CA GLY A 979 -23.44 43.92 -9.36
C GLY A 979 -23.61 45.10 -10.32
N ASP A 980 -23.31 44.85 -11.59
CA ASP A 980 -23.47 45.81 -12.68
C ASP A 980 -24.70 45.54 -13.56
N PHE A 981 -25.22 46.60 -14.19
CA PHE A 981 -26.23 46.44 -15.24
C PHE A 981 -25.61 45.88 -16.52
N SER A 982 -26.30 44.93 -17.17
CA SER A 982 -25.84 44.06 -18.28
C SER A 982 -25.23 44.71 -19.55
N ASP A 983 -25.15 46.04 -19.64
CA ASP A 983 -24.61 46.79 -20.78
C ASP A 983 -23.35 47.62 -20.42
N ASP A 984 -22.89 47.61 -19.16
CA ASP A 984 -21.63 48.26 -18.73
C ASP A 984 -20.41 47.36 -19.07
N PRO A 985 -19.30 47.88 -19.61
CA PRO A 985 -18.03 47.14 -19.63
C PRO A 985 -17.51 46.73 -18.24
N GLY A 986 -18.05 47.31 -17.17
CA GLY A 986 -18.10 46.84 -15.79
C GLY A 986 -16.78 46.63 -15.04
N SER A 987 -16.87 46.69 -13.72
CA SER A 987 -15.79 46.42 -12.77
C SER A 987 -15.99 45.02 -12.17
N ALA A 988 -15.03 44.50 -11.39
CA ALA A 988 -15.17 43.15 -10.85
C ALA A 988 -15.98 43.18 -9.55
N ASP A 989 -17.15 42.53 -9.54
CA ASP A 989 -18.04 42.50 -8.39
C ASP A 989 -17.91 41.20 -7.57
N ILE A 990 -18.22 41.27 -6.28
CA ILE A 990 -18.21 40.13 -5.36
C ILE A 990 -19.58 39.99 -4.71
N LEU A 991 -20.30 38.93 -5.06
CA LEU A 991 -21.67 38.66 -4.63
C LEU A 991 -21.70 37.37 -3.79
N ASP A 992 -22.24 37.47 -2.57
CA ASP A 992 -22.58 36.33 -1.70
C ASP A 992 -24.10 36.30 -1.48
N GLY A 993 -24.77 35.22 -1.90
CA GLY A 993 -26.20 35.03 -1.68
C GLY A 993 -26.54 34.77 -0.21
N GLY A 994 -25.67 34.08 0.52
CA GLY A 994 -25.95 33.67 1.89
C GLY A 994 -26.89 32.45 1.95
N ALA A 995 -28.01 32.56 2.66
CA ALA A 995 -28.90 31.45 2.94
C ALA A 995 -30.30 31.67 2.37
N GLY A 996 -30.68 30.89 1.36
CA GLY A 996 -31.99 30.99 0.73
C GLY A 996 -31.94 30.52 -0.71
N ALA A 997 -32.93 30.88 -1.52
CA ALA A 997 -32.91 30.59 -2.95
C ALA A 997 -32.66 31.88 -3.74
N ASP A 998 -31.38 32.16 -3.98
CA ASP A 998 -30.94 33.50 -4.41
C ASP A 998 -30.81 33.63 -5.92
N GLU A 999 -30.94 34.85 -6.45
CA GLU A 999 -30.61 35.19 -7.82
C GLU A 999 -29.47 36.22 -7.86
N LEU A 1000 -28.30 35.78 -8.32
CA LEU A 1000 -27.09 36.60 -8.40
C LEU A 1000 -26.75 36.92 -9.86
N GLN A 1001 -26.50 38.18 -10.14
CA GLN A 1001 -26.14 38.70 -11.46
C GLN A 1001 -24.88 39.56 -11.37
N GLY A 1002 -23.78 39.10 -11.98
CA GLY A 1002 -22.49 39.81 -11.97
C GLY A 1002 -22.57 41.08 -12.81
N GLY A 1003 -22.69 40.93 -14.13
CA GLY A 1003 -22.91 42.08 -15.02
C GLY A 1003 -21.80 42.19 -16.05
N GLY A 1004 -21.05 43.29 -16.04
CA GLY A 1004 -19.81 43.42 -16.79
C GLY A 1004 -18.63 43.29 -15.85
N GLY A 1005 -17.47 42.82 -16.32
CA GLY A 1005 -16.31 42.63 -15.45
C GLY A 1005 -16.06 41.16 -15.12
N ASP A 1006 -14.99 40.87 -14.38
CA ASP A 1006 -14.62 39.50 -14.01
C ASP A 1006 -15.11 39.24 -12.57
N ASP A 1007 -16.36 38.76 -12.44
CA ASP A 1007 -17.10 38.75 -11.17
C ASP A 1007 -16.90 37.46 -10.35
N ILE A 1008 -17.17 37.53 -9.05
CA ILE A 1008 -17.22 36.39 -8.13
C ILE A 1008 -18.64 36.27 -7.58
N LEU A 1009 -19.32 35.16 -7.88
CA LEU A 1009 -20.67 34.87 -7.42
C LEU A 1009 -20.63 33.58 -6.58
N TYR A 1010 -20.95 33.69 -5.30
CA TYR A 1010 -21.13 32.58 -4.38
C TYR A 1010 -22.59 32.47 -3.97
N GLY A 1011 -23.24 31.35 -4.28
CA GLY A 1011 -24.66 31.14 -3.98
C GLY A 1011 -24.96 30.82 -2.51
N GLY A 1012 -23.97 30.35 -1.75
CA GLY A 1012 -24.17 29.99 -0.35
C GLY A 1012 -24.98 28.70 -0.16
N THR A 1013 -26.02 28.74 0.67
CA THR A 1013 -26.85 27.57 0.97
C THR A 1013 -28.25 27.71 0.38
N GLY A 1014 -28.65 26.73 -0.43
CA GLY A 1014 -30.02 26.65 -0.90
C GLY A 1014 -30.11 26.16 -2.33
N MET A 1015 -30.77 26.91 -3.20
CA MET A 1015 -31.00 26.51 -4.60
C MET A 1015 -30.91 27.75 -5.48
N ASP A 1016 -29.69 28.11 -5.84
CA ASP A 1016 -29.39 29.46 -6.30
C ASP A 1016 -29.30 29.55 -7.82
N ARG A 1017 -29.44 30.77 -8.33
CA ARG A 1017 -29.35 31.10 -9.74
C ARG A 1017 -28.29 32.16 -9.97
N LEU A 1018 -27.13 31.71 -10.44
CA LEU A 1018 -25.98 32.58 -10.71
C LEU A 1018 -25.85 32.88 -12.21
N ALA A 1019 -25.59 34.13 -12.55
CA ALA A 1019 -25.33 34.58 -13.92
C ALA A 1019 -24.28 35.71 -13.93
N GLY A 1020 -23.02 35.40 -14.26
CA GLY A 1020 -21.97 36.43 -14.35
C GLY A 1020 -22.08 37.38 -15.56
N PHE A 1021 -22.69 36.94 -16.65
CA PHE A 1021 -22.83 37.69 -17.90
C PHE A 1021 -21.51 37.97 -18.66
N ALA A 1022 -20.88 39.13 -18.49
CA ALA A 1022 -19.85 39.65 -19.39
C ALA A 1022 -18.47 39.82 -18.73
N GLY A 1023 -17.75 38.72 -18.56
CA GLY A 1023 -16.31 38.70 -18.35
C GLY A 1023 -15.84 37.28 -18.10
N ASN A 1024 -14.79 37.11 -17.30
CA ASN A 1024 -14.31 35.81 -16.81
C ASN A 1024 -14.78 35.59 -15.38
N ASP A 1025 -16.04 35.22 -15.25
CA ASP A 1025 -16.71 35.13 -13.97
C ASP A 1025 -16.40 33.80 -13.25
N VAL A 1026 -16.33 33.85 -11.93
CA VAL A 1026 -16.25 32.72 -11.02
C VAL A 1026 -17.64 32.50 -10.42
N LEU A 1027 -18.26 31.36 -10.71
CA LEU A 1027 -19.56 30.99 -10.17
C LEU A 1027 -19.41 29.72 -9.31
N ASP A 1028 -19.61 29.84 -8.00
CA ASP A 1028 -19.72 28.71 -7.08
C ASP A 1028 -21.12 28.70 -6.46
N GLY A 1029 -21.94 27.71 -6.82
CA GLY A 1029 -23.31 27.58 -6.32
C GLY A 1029 -23.39 27.18 -4.84
N GLY A 1030 -22.26 27.00 -4.16
CA GLY A 1030 -22.23 26.67 -2.74
C GLY A 1030 -22.70 25.25 -2.42
N ILE A 1031 -23.21 25.04 -1.20
CA ILE A 1031 -23.63 23.71 -0.72
C ILE A 1031 -25.07 23.45 -1.15
N ASP A 1032 -25.23 23.04 -2.41
CA ASP A 1032 -26.49 22.51 -2.91
C ASP A 1032 -26.70 21.09 -2.38
N VAL A 1033 -27.64 20.90 -1.44
CA VAL A 1033 -28.13 19.56 -1.12
C VAL A 1033 -28.96 19.07 -2.31
N LEU A 1034 -28.28 18.44 -3.27
CA LEU A 1034 -28.90 17.46 -4.14
C LEU A 1034 -29.36 16.31 -3.26
N VAL A 1035 -30.58 16.42 -2.72
CA VAL A 1035 -31.24 15.31 -2.04
C VAL A 1035 -31.15 14.14 -3.02
N PRO A 1036 -30.38 13.06 -2.71
CA PRO A 1036 -30.30 11.93 -3.60
C PRO A 1036 -31.72 11.43 -3.70
N ALA A 1037 -32.31 11.49 -4.89
CA ALA A 1037 -33.59 10.84 -5.13
C ALA A 1037 -33.46 9.42 -4.60
N GLU A 1038 -34.18 9.10 -3.53
CA GLU A 1038 -34.19 7.77 -2.92
C GLU A 1038 -34.29 6.76 -4.06
N ILE A 1039 -33.24 5.98 -4.27
CA ILE A 1039 -33.24 4.89 -5.24
C ILE A 1039 -34.33 3.92 -4.75
N PRO A 1040 -35.48 3.78 -5.44
CA PRO A 1040 -36.35 2.66 -5.14
C PRO A 1040 -35.67 1.44 -5.75
N SER A 1041 -35.49 0.42 -4.92
CA SER A 1041 -34.99 -0.93 -5.22
C SER A 1041 -35.15 -1.41 -6.68
N PRO A 1042 -34.19 -2.20 -7.19
CA PRO A 1042 -34.16 -2.62 -8.58
C PRO A 1042 -35.21 -3.69 -8.88
N ASP A 1043 -36.27 -3.35 -9.62
CA ASP A 1043 -37.02 -4.35 -10.38
C ASP A 1043 -37.67 -3.80 -11.67
N CYS A 1044 -37.14 -4.29 -12.79
CA CYS A 1044 -37.76 -4.48 -14.11
C CYS A 1044 -38.38 -3.33 -14.95
N ARG A 1045 -37.63 -3.02 -16.03
CA ARG A 1045 -38.03 -2.86 -17.46
C ARG A 1045 -38.73 -1.58 -17.97
N ALA A 1046 -37.89 -0.80 -18.67
CA ALA A 1046 -37.99 -0.35 -20.08
C ALA A 1046 -39.09 0.66 -20.54
N ASN A 1047 -38.56 1.69 -21.21
CA ASN A 1047 -39.12 2.59 -22.24
C ASN A 1047 -40.09 3.70 -21.81
N LEU A 1048 -39.57 4.94 -21.77
CA LEU A 1048 -40.00 5.96 -22.75
C LEU A 1048 -38.97 7.12 -22.89
N LEU A 1049 -38.30 7.11 -24.05
CA LEU A 1049 -37.92 8.25 -24.91
C LEU A 1049 -37.45 9.59 -24.27
N GLY A 1050 -36.18 9.90 -24.56
CA GLY A 1050 -35.51 11.13 -24.18
C GLY A 1050 -35.98 12.42 -24.84
N ARG A 1051 -35.62 13.49 -24.13
CA ARG A 1051 -35.52 14.95 -24.41
C ARG A 1051 -35.39 15.53 -22.99
N LEU A 1052 -34.34 16.23 -22.56
CA LEU A 1052 -33.50 17.22 -23.20
C LEU A 1052 -32.17 17.24 -22.41
N VAL A 1053 -31.04 17.10 -23.08
CA VAL A 1053 -29.73 17.55 -22.59
C VAL A 1053 -29.43 18.82 -23.37
N ALA A 1054 -29.18 19.94 -22.68
CA ALA A 1054 -28.15 20.93 -23.02
C ALA A 1054 -28.38 22.25 -22.25
N HIS A 1055 -27.61 22.44 -21.18
CA HIS A 1055 -26.88 23.66 -20.79
C HIS A 1055 -25.74 23.11 -19.93
N ARG A 1056 -24.48 22.98 -20.38
CA ARG A 1056 -23.48 24.03 -20.67
C ARG A 1056 -23.64 25.19 -19.69
N GLY A 1057 -22.85 25.12 -18.62
CA GLY A 1057 -22.31 26.34 -18.02
C GLY A 1057 -21.16 26.87 -18.85
#